data_AF-A0A1A9X488-F1
#
_entry.id   AF-A0A1A9X488-F1
#
_cell.length_a   1.000
_cell.length_b   1.000
_cell.length_c   1.000
_cell.angle_alpha   90.00
_cell.angle_beta   90.00
_cell.angle_gamma   90.00
#
_symmetry.space_group_name_H-M   'P 1'
#
loop_
_entity.id
_entity.type
_entity.pdbx_description
1 polymer ?
#
loop_
_entity_poly.entity_id
_entity_poly.type
_entity_poly.pdbx_seq_one_letter_code
_entity_poly.pdbx_strand_id
1 'polypeptide(L)'
;MVMEKTCQLKRIMDSAEQAALSELETQGSHSATTNNQHYDARRINEYNADGKLADGARHMDIRFMRRFERLPVNLSLSSILVPNGVSLNEDDVKAALQWSSHLDPLFQNNLERDPALSWQYFGSTAGFLRRFPGTAWPPEGSKGSKLIQDFRAHNWFIQAASSPKDIMILLDSSSSMSEKSFELATETAFNILDTLGENDYVNLITFSDMIKTPVPCFKDRMVRATPDNVHEIKSAVKAVRLENAANFTAGLEYAFSLLHKVREEFEILVSENLKLFLFFQYNQSGEGSQCNQAIMLVTESSSESHKEIIKQYNWPHMPVRIFTYLIGSDSGSRSNLHEMACSNKGFFVQINDISDARRKVIDYALVMARPMIMYQADHPVHWSPVFVAGKSGGLARDSEYQRRLVTTVSTPVFDRRNHSVRVANLLGVVGTDVPIEEIQKMIPQHKLGPNGYSFIVDNNGRVLYHPDLRPLNDGNQYIDQLRPKYTSVDITELELPETEIGNDHEIVEMNKNLLYDMRSDMIIPKEGETEFTILQHFDDMKRVNARTQRYFYGPIEDTPFTLAVVLPEKYGSHELVSQQEIRHSRKNVTEYFKGDNWRVHPEWVYCEYNSVSDLEKERENSGEYATRDQEPSFGSPEEQVLHFLARAGRPGWKWMSVRPKPPQPHHNMHVATPVGHFGPHINVQGSRKAEPYFCDRALIQSLVRDAMVTDGLDRNSTGSPNGKEDKHPIATLLAILKRQGYQKFIVTTSFVATRSGLLRWIDHIKKPDDSPEPHFSEENARAMDMSWYKRAIDQHAVEQDSFVYSVPFGSGYNSKTNATLVTASHAIFIEHRGHKAPAAVVGLQFQHDSLAKHFINVTSTCTGTTGCKRTCASDNLDCYVLDNSGFVIISEEPEHTGKFFGQIDGTIMDSLVQDRIYKRITVDDYQGICSNADNPYTATGDIIKPYCDISWLYNCIVHISAAWLSMLPLPSPLGAWPQDEYNYNEDFEEPTYPDDYEPFEEDYNSPVDDEMEEFFTTADIEYTTPTPKHHKPYIGPRTSPDPHNARRCDLRTDLYMLQPERLNQGGQNNPLKGKLTNCHVSGCERPFSVQKIPHSNLILLVVDTLCPCGSKQLDIDPMEESGIVGACSTRRQSQETQKRRRPKKCINYHPEEIEIQQCGRGAHLFQSISSMLLAHVVMLAVTTLLTNA
;
A
#
# COMPACT_ATOMS: atom_id res chain seq x y z
N MET A 1 11.79 21.86 -2.48
CA MET A 1 11.35 20.54 -1.96
C MET A 1 12.21 19.38 -2.43
N VAL A 2 11.91 18.60 -3.48
CA VAL A 2 12.62 17.30 -3.69
C VAL A 2 14.14 17.45 -3.84
N MET A 3 14.62 18.28 -4.76
CA MET A 3 16.05 18.60 -4.91
C MET A 3 16.70 19.18 -3.62
N GLU A 4 15.92 19.86 -2.79
CA GLU A 4 16.36 20.49 -1.55
C GLU A 4 16.59 19.46 -0.45
N LYS A 5 15.68 18.46 -0.31
CA LYS A 5 15.89 17.28 0.53
C LYS A 5 17.12 16.49 0.08
N THR A 6 17.30 16.27 -1.23
CA THR A 6 18.49 15.61 -1.79
C THR A 6 19.78 16.40 -1.50
N CYS A 7 19.74 17.73 -1.55
CA CYS A 7 20.89 18.58 -1.22
C CYS A 7 21.24 18.51 0.28
N GLN A 8 20.24 18.54 1.17
CA GLN A 8 20.44 18.34 2.61
C GLN A 8 21.02 16.96 2.91
N LEU A 9 20.52 15.91 2.26
CA LEU A 9 21.02 14.54 2.39
C LEU A 9 22.50 14.42 2.01
N LYS A 10 22.90 14.98 0.86
CA LYS A 10 24.31 15.00 0.42
C LYS A 10 25.22 15.73 1.43
N ARG A 11 24.75 16.82 2.03
CA ARG A 11 25.49 17.50 3.11
C ARG A 11 25.68 16.63 4.36
N ILE A 12 24.72 15.78 4.71
CA ILE A 12 24.85 14.81 5.83
C ILE A 12 25.89 13.74 5.46
N MET A 13 25.83 13.21 4.25
CA MET A 13 26.80 12.25 3.70
C MET A 13 28.23 12.81 3.72
N ASP A 14 28.47 13.99 3.12
CA ASP A 14 29.78 14.65 3.10
C ASP A 14 30.34 14.86 4.52
N SER A 15 29.47 15.30 5.45
CA SER A 15 29.85 15.52 6.85
C SER A 15 30.12 14.22 7.61
N ALA A 16 29.48 13.11 7.25
CA ALA A 16 29.71 11.81 7.86
C ALA A 16 31.06 11.22 7.43
N GLU A 17 31.43 11.33 6.15
CA GLU A 17 32.76 10.93 5.66
C GLU A 17 33.86 11.74 6.37
N GLN A 18 33.70 13.07 6.44
CA GLN A 18 34.68 13.96 7.08
C GLN A 18 34.83 13.70 8.58
N ALA A 19 33.72 13.47 9.30
CA ALA A 19 33.74 13.15 10.72
C ALA A 19 34.50 11.83 10.98
N ALA A 20 34.21 10.77 10.22
CA ALA A 20 34.87 9.47 10.34
C ALA A 20 36.37 9.51 10.00
N LEU A 21 36.80 10.40 9.09
CA LEU A 21 38.21 10.66 8.82
C LEU A 21 38.91 11.36 10.00
N SER A 22 38.29 12.41 10.55
CA SER A 22 38.93 13.31 11.54
C SER A 22 39.25 12.63 12.90
N GLU A 23 38.46 11.64 13.32
CA GLU A 23 38.67 10.94 14.59
C GLU A 23 40.00 10.16 14.63
N LEU A 24 40.52 9.75 13.47
CA LEU A 24 41.76 8.97 13.38
C LEU A 24 43.00 9.83 13.65
N GLU A 25 42.93 11.14 13.39
CA GLU A 25 44.01 12.09 13.69
C GLU A 25 44.13 12.36 15.20
N THR A 26 42.99 12.42 15.91
CA THR A 26 42.98 12.60 17.38
C THR A 26 43.40 11.36 18.15
N GLN A 27 43.16 10.13 17.65
CA GLN A 27 43.66 8.91 18.31
C GLN A 27 45.21 8.80 18.33
N GLY A 28 45.91 9.52 17.45
CA GLY A 28 47.37 9.66 17.50
C GLY A 28 47.90 10.59 18.61
N SER A 29 47.02 11.34 19.29
CA SER A 29 47.38 12.41 20.22
C SER A 29 46.49 12.41 21.48
N HIS A 30 46.97 11.70 22.51
CA HIS A 30 46.43 11.60 23.88
C HIS A 30 45.10 10.86 24.06
N SER A 31 45.12 9.84 24.92
CA SER A 31 43.95 9.19 25.49
C SER A 31 43.24 10.11 26.50
N ALA A 32 42.48 11.07 26.00
CA ALA A 32 41.51 11.80 26.82
C ALA A 32 40.24 10.95 26.98
N THR A 33 39.91 10.59 28.21
CA THR A 33 38.63 9.96 28.58
C THR A 33 37.48 10.96 28.48
N THR A 34 37.11 11.35 27.25
CA THR A 34 35.83 11.98 26.99
C THR A 34 34.73 10.97 27.32
N ASN A 35 33.87 11.30 28.29
CA ASN A 35 32.66 10.54 28.56
C ASN A 35 31.80 10.57 27.28
N ASN A 36 31.78 9.48 26.51
CA ASN A 36 31.00 9.38 25.27
C ASN A 36 29.50 9.36 25.57
N GLN A 37 28.93 10.55 25.69
CA GLN A 37 27.52 10.75 26.04
C GLN A 37 26.62 10.51 24.83
N HIS A 38 26.08 9.28 24.75
CA HIS A 38 25.03 8.90 23.81
C HIS A 38 23.72 8.62 24.56
N TYR A 39 22.59 8.69 23.84
CA TYR A 39 21.25 8.46 24.37
C TYR A 39 20.63 7.22 23.70
N ASP A 40 20.71 6.06 24.36
CA ASP A 40 19.98 4.84 23.94
C ASP A 40 18.49 5.08 24.14
N ALA A 41 17.72 5.07 23.04
CA ALA A 41 16.29 5.35 23.05
C ALA A 41 15.52 4.46 24.04
N ARG A 42 15.98 3.23 24.28
CA ARG A 42 15.34 2.22 25.16
C ARG A 42 15.42 2.53 26.66
N ARG A 43 16.26 3.52 27.04
CA ARG A 43 16.55 3.95 28.41
C ARG A 43 16.44 5.48 28.59
N ILE A 44 15.74 6.18 27.70
CA ILE A 44 15.38 7.59 27.90
C ILE A 44 14.22 7.65 28.90
N ASN A 45 14.34 8.52 29.91
CA ASN A 45 13.30 8.80 30.91
C ASN A 45 12.76 7.55 31.65
N GLU A 46 13.59 6.52 31.82
CA GLU A 46 13.25 5.33 32.60
C GLU A 46 13.56 5.55 34.09
N TYR A 47 12.54 5.42 34.95
CA TYR A 47 12.63 5.63 36.40
C TYR A 47 12.33 4.35 37.17
N ASN A 48 13.06 4.15 38.26
CA ASN A 48 12.79 3.12 39.26
C ASN A 48 11.55 3.47 40.10
N ALA A 49 11.01 2.50 40.85
CA ALA A 49 9.88 2.69 41.76
C ALA A 49 10.09 3.82 42.80
N ASP A 50 11.34 4.13 43.15
CA ASP A 50 11.72 5.23 44.06
C ASP A 50 11.72 6.63 43.41
N GLY A 51 11.29 6.76 42.15
CA GLY A 51 11.27 8.03 41.39
C GLY A 51 12.65 8.53 40.93
N LYS A 52 13.71 7.74 41.11
CA LYS A 52 15.06 8.02 40.58
C LYS A 52 15.24 7.38 39.21
N LEU A 53 16.04 8.01 38.35
CA LEU A 53 16.45 7.42 37.06
C LEU A 53 17.07 6.03 37.26
N ALA A 54 16.71 5.10 36.38
CA ALA A 54 17.24 3.74 36.39
C ALA A 54 18.73 3.71 35.98
N ASP A 55 19.43 2.61 36.30
CA ASP A 55 20.87 2.53 36.02
C ASP A 55 21.16 2.45 34.51
N GLY A 56 22.07 3.32 34.05
CA GLY A 56 22.30 3.59 32.63
C GLY A 56 21.16 4.32 31.89
N ALA A 57 20.08 4.74 32.58
CA ALA A 57 19.05 5.59 31.99
C ALA A 57 19.45 7.07 31.98
N ARG A 58 18.86 7.86 31.08
CA ARG A 58 19.17 9.28 30.91
C ARG A 58 17.92 10.12 30.76
N HIS A 59 17.93 11.28 31.41
CA HIS A 59 16.89 12.28 31.23
C HIS A 59 17.04 13.04 29.91
N MET A 60 15.94 13.24 29.19
CA MET A 60 15.84 14.09 28.01
C MET A 60 14.51 14.86 28.06
N ASP A 61 14.57 16.20 27.97
CA ASP A 61 13.36 17.03 27.79
C ASP A 61 12.81 16.77 26.39
N ILE A 62 11.69 16.04 26.31
CA ILE A 62 10.99 15.69 25.07
C ILE A 62 9.60 16.31 25.08
N ARG A 63 9.15 16.84 23.93
CA ARG A 63 7.87 17.55 23.80
C ARG A 63 7.08 17.04 22.62
N PHE A 64 5.77 16.91 22.78
CA PHE A 64 4.86 16.46 21.73
C PHE A 64 4.88 17.41 20.54
N MET A 65 5.03 16.87 19.33
CA MET A 65 5.06 17.69 18.10
C MET A 65 4.25 17.06 16.97
N ARG A 66 3.21 17.75 16.51
CA ARG A 66 2.32 17.36 15.39
C ARG A 66 3.07 17.02 14.08
N ARG A 67 4.25 17.62 13.89
CA ARG A 67 5.20 17.30 12.81
C ARG A 67 5.62 15.84 12.82
N PHE A 68 6.06 15.35 13.97
CA PHE A 68 6.68 14.03 14.15
C PHE A 68 5.63 13.02 14.63
N GLU A 69 4.54 12.88 13.87
CA GLU A 69 3.46 11.90 14.17
C GLU A 69 2.79 12.10 15.55
N ARG A 70 2.85 13.32 16.12
CA ARG A 70 2.49 13.62 17.53
C ARG A 70 3.31 12.79 18.54
N LEU A 71 4.54 12.42 18.21
CA LEU A 71 5.46 11.80 19.16
C LEU A 71 6.20 12.87 19.99
N PRO A 72 6.61 12.54 21.24
CA PRO A 72 7.43 13.42 22.06
C PRO A 72 8.89 13.38 21.59
N VAL A 73 9.45 14.55 21.25
CA VAL A 73 10.79 14.68 20.64
C VAL A 73 11.64 15.79 21.26
N ASN A 74 12.97 15.69 21.11
CA ASN A 74 13.96 16.70 21.47
C ASN A 74 14.66 17.25 20.21
N LEU A 75 14.56 18.56 19.97
CA LEU A 75 15.08 19.22 18.76
C LEU A 75 16.59 19.58 18.80
N SER A 76 17.32 19.20 19.85
CA SER A 76 18.75 19.55 20.02
C SER A 76 19.67 18.33 20.05
N LEU A 77 19.14 17.15 20.33
CA LEU A 77 19.89 15.90 20.48
C LEU A 77 19.25 14.79 19.65
N SER A 78 20.06 13.86 19.14
CA SER A 78 19.55 12.62 18.54
C SER A 78 19.43 11.49 19.56
N SER A 79 18.67 10.45 19.20
CA SER A 79 18.58 9.19 19.95
C SER A 79 19.13 8.02 19.14
N ILE A 80 19.75 7.06 19.81
CA ILE A 80 20.31 5.85 19.23
C ILE A 80 19.32 4.70 19.38
N LEU A 81 18.93 4.09 18.27
CA LEU A 81 18.10 2.89 18.21
C LEU A 81 19.01 1.68 17.95
N VAL A 82 18.90 0.65 18.79
CA VAL A 82 19.77 -0.54 18.76
C VAL A 82 18.89 -1.80 18.69
N PRO A 83 18.99 -2.60 17.62
CA PRO A 83 18.27 -3.86 17.49
C PRO A 83 18.86 -4.93 18.42
N ASN A 84 18.14 -6.03 18.58
CA ASN A 84 18.62 -7.16 19.39
C ASN A 84 19.86 -7.81 18.76
N GLY A 85 20.84 -8.17 19.59
CA GLY A 85 22.07 -8.85 19.14
C GLY A 85 23.21 -7.93 18.71
N VAL A 86 23.07 -6.60 18.87
CA VAL A 86 24.14 -5.60 18.75
C VAL A 86 24.46 -5.03 20.13
N SER A 87 25.74 -5.05 20.54
CA SER A 87 26.17 -4.53 21.84
C SER A 87 26.83 -3.16 21.73
N LEU A 88 26.35 -2.18 22.51
CA LEU A 88 27.00 -0.86 22.65
C LEU A 88 28.39 -0.92 23.29
N ASN A 89 28.78 -2.08 23.81
CA ASN A 89 30.11 -2.32 24.38
C ASN A 89 31.14 -2.80 23.35
N GLU A 90 30.75 -3.12 22.11
CA GLU A 90 31.69 -3.48 21.03
C GLU A 90 32.51 -2.25 20.60
N ASP A 91 33.82 -2.42 20.38
CA ASP A 91 34.71 -1.28 20.14
C ASP A 91 34.46 -0.61 18.78
N ASP A 92 34.10 -1.39 17.75
CA ASP A 92 33.65 -0.88 16.45
C ASP A 92 32.38 -0.01 16.59
N VAL A 93 31.44 -0.42 17.45
CA VAL A 93 30.20 0.32 17.73
C VAL A 93 30.51 1.60 18.53
N LYS A 94 31.39 1.55 19.53
CA LYS A 94 31.80 2.72 20.32
C LYS A 94 32.45 3.80 19.46
N ALA A 95 33.40 3.42 18.58
CA ALA A 95 34.04 4.35 17.66
C ALA A 95 33.00 4.98 16.72
N ALA A 96 32.12 4.16 16.14
CA ALA A 96 31.06 4.66 15.25
C ALA A 96 30.04 5.58 15.95
N LEU A 97 29.75 5.39 17.24
CA LEU A 97 28.94 6.30 18.05
C LEU A 97 29.64 7.62 18.36
N GLN A 98 30.97 7.60 18.50
CA GLN A 98 31.79 8.76 18.85
C GLN A 98 31.89 9.73 17.67
N TRP A 99 32.41 9.31 16.49
CA TRP A 99 32.47 10.24 15.35
C TRP A 99 31.08 10.68 14.87
N SER A 100 30.06 9.81 14.89
CA SER A 100 28.72 10.17 14.43
C SER A 100 28.02 11.23 15.30
N SER A 101 28.57 11.56 16.48
CA SER A 101 28.08 12.67 17.31
C SER A 101 28.21 14.05 16.64
N HIS A 102 29.15 14.20 15.70
CA HIS A 102 29.33 15.43 14.93
C HIS A 102 28.17 15.73 13.97
N LEU A 103 27.24 14.78 13.76
CA LEU A 103 26.07 14.98 12.90
C LEU A 103 24.92 15.75 13.58
N ASP A 104 24.85 15.78 14.92
CA ASP A 104 23.72 16.40 15.63
C ASP A 104 23.57 17.91 15.34
N PRO A 105 24.64 18.73 15.35
CA PRO A 105 24.54 20.15 14.97
C PRO A 105 24.11 20.35 13.50
N LEU A 106 24.46 19.42 12.61
CA LEU A 106 24.05 19.46 11.21
C LEU A 106 22.57 19.10 11.05
N PHE A 107 22.08 18.08 11.76
CA PHE A 107 20.66 17.73 11.77
C PHE A 107 19.80 18.88 12.28
N GLN A 108 20.22 19.56 13.36
CA GLN A 108 19.58 20.77 13.86
C GLN A 108 19.61 21.89 12.80
N ASN A 109 20.77 22.16 12.19
CA ASN A 109 20.92 23.21 11.17
C ASN A 109 20.04 22.96 9.92
N ASN A 110 19.83 21.70 9.55
CA ASN A 110 18.92 21.33 8.46
C ASN A 110 17.45 21.62 8.81
N LEU A 111 17.01 21.24 10.03
CA LEU A 111 15.65 21.51 10.51
C LEU A 111 15.37 23.01 10.69
N GLU A 112 16.36 23.79 11.12
CA GLU A 112 16.26 25.27 11.22
C GLU A 112 16.15 25.96 9.86
N ARG A 113 16.76 25.40 8.80
CA ARG A 113 16.66 25.92 7.43
C ARG A 113 15.37 25.53 6.73
N ASP A 114 14.95 24.29 6.93
CA ASP A 114 13.79 23.67 6.29
C ASP A 114 12.91 23.10 7.38
N PRO A 115 11.98 23.92 7.92
CA PRO A 115 11.06 23.47 8.93
C PRO A 115 10.28 22.24 8.50
N ALA A 116 9.94 22.10 7.20
CA ALA A 116 9.12 21.02 6.64
C ALA A 116 9.81 19.64 6.62
N LEU A 117 11.02 19.51 7.16
CA LEU A 117 11.74 18.24 7.28
C LEU A 117 11.14 17.35 8.39
N SER A 118 11.11 16.03 8.17
CA SER A 118 10.70 15.02 9.16
C SER A 118 11.93 14.32 9.77
N TRP A 119 11.97 12.99 9.80
CA TRP A 119 13.06 12.23 10.41
C TRP A 119 14.34 12.30 9.56
N GLN A 120 15.46 12.65 10.21
CA GLN A 120 16.81 12.48 9.66
C GLN A 120 17.48 11.32 10.38
N TYR A 121 18.22 10.48 9.67
CA TYR A 121 18.95 9.40 10.30
C TYR A 121 20.20 8.95 9.56
N PHE A 122 21.13 8.38 10.34
CA PHE A 122 22.29 7.65 9.87
C PHE A 122 22.20 6.21 10.40
N GLY A 123 22.04 5.25 9.49
CA GLY A 123 22.09 3.83 9.80
C GLY A 123 23.50 3.31 9.62
N SER A 124 24.16 2.89 10.70
CA SER A 124 25.53 2.35 10.64
C SER A 124 25.53 0.89 10.20
N THR A 125 26.56 0.47 9.44
CA THR A 125 26.80 -0.95 9.14
C THR A 125 27.04 -1.78 10.42
N ALA A 126 27.62 -1.17 11.46
CA ALA A 126 27.77 -1.74 12.79
C ALA A 126 26.44 -2.05 13.52
N GLY A 127 25.29 -1.62 12.97
CA GLY A 127 23.97 -2.09 13.38
C GLY A 127 23.20 -1.18 14.34
N PHE A 128 23.65 0.04 14.62
CA PHE A 128 22.83 1.06 15.30
C PHE A 128 22.31 2.12 14.32
N LEU A 129 21.16 2.72 14.64
CA LEU A 129 20.55 3.82 13.90
C LEU A 129 20.56 5.09 14.76
N ARG A 130 21.25 6.13 14.31
CA ARG A 130 21.17 7.47 14.92
C ARG A 130 20.00 8.22 14.27
N ARG A 131 18.98 8.57 15.05
CA ARG A 131 17.77 9.28 14.56
C ARG A 131 17.61 10.64 15.22
N PHE A 132 17.33 11.65 14.41
CA PHE A 132 17.03 13.02 14.83
C PHE A 132 15.66 13.46 14.28
N PRO A 133 14.83 14.20 15.06
CA PRO A 133 14.98 14.53 16.48
C PRO A 133 15.07 13.33 17.42
N GLY A 134 15.62 13.53 18.62
CA GLY A 134 15.76 12.48 19.62
C GLY A 134 14.44 12.13 20.28
N THR A 135 14.16 10.84 20.53
CA THR A 135 12.93 10.38 21.18
C THR A 135 13.14 9.04 21.89
N ALA A 136 12.30 8.77 22.90
CA ALA A 136 12.32 7.52 23.65
C ALA A 136 11.76 6.33 22.83
N TRP A 137 12.12 5.10 23.20
CA TRP A 137 11.61 3.88 22.60
C TRP A 137 11.22 2.81 23.64
N PRO A 138 9.95 2.36 23.70
CA PRO A 138 8.81 2.89 22.98
C PRO A 138 8.52 4.37 23.40
N PRO A 139 7.80 5.15 22.58
CA PRO A 139 7.41 6.52 22.94
C PRO A 139 6.67 6.59 24.28
N GLU A 140 6.86 7.67 25.05
CA GLU A 140 6.16 7.84 26.33
C GLU A 140 4.63 7.77 26.16
N GLY A 141 3.95 7.11 27.09
CA GLY A 141 2.52 6.81 27.04
C GLY A 141 2.14 5.53 26.28
N SER A 142 3.03 4.95 25.47
CA SER A 142 2.70 3.78 24.65
C SER A 142 3.10 2.44 25.30
N LYS A 143 2.20 1.45 25.25
CA LYS A 143 2.41 0.09 25.82
C LYS A 143 3.04 -0.89 24.82
N GLY A 144 4.03 -0.42 24.05
CA GLY A 144 4.71 -1.23 23.04
C GLY A 144 5.90 -2.04 23.56
N SER A 145 6.44 -2.89 22.69
CA SER A 145 7.65 -3.65 22.98
C SER A 145 8.90 -2.75 22.93
N LYS A 146 9.85 -2.96 23.85
CA LYS A 146 11.21 -2.35 23.77
C LYS A 146 12.08 -2.94 22.66
N LEU A 147 11.65 -4.03 22.00
CA LEU A 147 12.38 -4.59 20.86
C LEU A 147 12.35 -3.61 19.68
N ILE A 148 13.50 -3.45 19.03
CA ILE A 148 13.70 -2.64 17.82
C ILE A 148 14.03 -3.61 16.68
N GLN A 149 13.30 -3.54 15.57
CA GLN A 149 13.62 -4.31 14.37
C GLN A 149 14.93 -3.80 13.73
N ASP A 150 15.74 -4.72 13.17
CA ASP A 150 16.94 -4.34 12.43
C ASP A 150 16.56 -3.51 11.18
N PHE A 151 17.01 -2.27 11.15
CA PHE A 151 16.75 -1.34 10.04
C PHE A 151 17.54 -1.72 8.79
N ARG A 152 18.66 -2.45 8.92
CA ARG A 152 19.53 -2.81 7.79
C ARG A 152 18.87 -3.78 6.82
N ALA A 153 17.81 -4.48 7.24
CA ALA A 153 16.96 -5.32 6.41
C ALA A 153 15.92 -4.52 5.57
N HIS A 154 15.81 -3.20 5.75
CA HIS A 154 14.79 -2.40 5.05
C HIS A 154 15.29 -1.87 3.69
N ASN A 155 14.36 -1.76 2.74
CA ASN A 155 14.62 -1.33 1.35
C ASN A 155 15.44 -0.03 1.25
N TRP A 156 15.14 0.98 2.07
CA TRP A 156 15.86 2.27 2.04
C TRP A 156 17.36 2.13 2.34
N PHE A 157 17.76 1.12 3.12
CA PHE A 157 19.15 0.82 3.45
C PHE A 157 19.78 -0.04 2.35
N ILE A 158 19.18 -1.20 2.03
CA ILE A 158 19.79 -2.18 1.11
C ILE A 158 19.90 -1.65 -0.32
N GLN A 159 18.87 -0.96 -0.82
CA GLN A 159 18.84 -0.44 -2.19
C GLN A 159 19.70 0.82 -2.37
N ALA A 160 20.12 1.47 -1.26
CA ALA A 160 21.12 2.54 -1.29
C ALA A 160 22.55 2.00 -1.10
N ALA A 161 22.72 0.94 -0.30
CA ALA A 161 24.01 0.29 -0.08
C ALA A 161 24.48 -0.54 -1.28
N SER A 162 23.57 -1.10 -2.08
CA SER A 162 23.90 -2.03 -3.17
C SER A 162 23.13 -1.73 -4.46
N SER A 163 23.79 -1.90 -5.61
CA SER A 163 23.15 -1.84 -6.93
C SER A 163 22.19 -3.03 -7.14
N PRO A 164 21.16 -2.91 -8.02
CA PRO A 164 20.21 -3.99 -8.31
C PRO A 164 20.86 -5.34 -8.61
N LYS A 165 20.15 -6.44 -8.28
CA LYS A 165 20.74 -7.78 -8.29
C LYS A 165 19.81 -8.88 -8.80
N ASP A 166 20.42 -9.86 -9.47
CA ASP A 166 19.83 -11.11 -9.95
C ASP A 166 20.37 -12.24 -9.07
N ILE A 167 19.52 -12.80 -8.20
CA ILE A 167 19.92 -13.80 -7.18
C ILE A 167 19.27 -15.15 -7.48
N MET A 168 20.10 -16.18 -7.64
CA MET A 168 19.67 -17.57 -7.68
C MET A 168 19.88 -18.23 -6.32
N ILE A 169 18.81 -18.66 -5.66
CA ILE A 169 18.86 -19.35 -4.36
C ILE A 169 18.83 -20.86 -4.59
N LEU A 170 19.88 -21.55 -4.13
CA LEU A 170 19.99 -23.00 -4.13
C LEU A 170 19.76 -23.52 -2.72
N LEU A 171 18.59 -24.15 -2.50
CA LEU A 171 18.23 -24.76 -1.23
C LEU A 171 18.40 -26.28 -1.33
N ASP A 172 19.29 -26.84 -0.51
CA ASP A 172 19.43 -28.29 -0.37
C ASP A 172 18.12 -28.87 0.20
N SER A 173 17.58 -29.90 -0.45
CA SER A 173 16.38 -30.62 -0.01
C SER A 173 16.60 -32.13 0.07
N SER A 174 17.86 -32.54 0.25
CA SER A 174 18.23 -33.94 0.37
C SER A 174 17.90 -34.53 1.73
N SER A 175 17.76 -35.85 1.79
CA SER A 175 17.60 -36.59 3.05
C SER A 175 18.81 -36.54 3.98
N SER A 176 19.91 -35.89 3.57
CA SER A 176 21.06 -35.63 4.44
C SER A 176 20.83 -34.50 5.43
N MET A 177 19.88 -33.60 5.15
CA MET A 177 19.47 -32.54 6.07
C MET A 177 18.49 -33.06 7.13
N SER A 178 18.64 -32.63 8.38
CA SER A 178 17.61 -32.86 9.39
C SER A 178 16.40 -31.93 9.17
N GLU A 179 15.20 -32.31 9.63
CA GLU A 179 14.00 -31.44 9.55
C GLU A 179 14.25 -30.06 10.18
N LYS A 180 14.99 -29.99 11.29
CA LYS A 180 15.37 -28.75 11.97
C LYS A 180 16.40 -27.93 11.18
N SER A 181 17.33 -28.62 10.51
CA SER A 181 18.30 -27.98 9.61
C SER A 181 17.59 -27.40 8.40
N PHE A 182 16.61 -28.11 7.85
CA PHE A 182 15.80 -27.65 6.71
C PHE A 182 14.86 -26.51 7.09
N GLU A 183 14.28 -26.52 8.29
CA GLU A 183 13.53 -25.38 8.85
C GLU A 183 14.44 -24.13 8.96
N LEU A 184 15.64 -24.27 9.51
CA LEU A 184 16.62 -23.19 9.62
C LEU A 184 17.15 -22.70 8.25
N ALA A 185 17.31 -23.61 7.29
CA ALA A 185 17.67 -23.28 5.90
C ALA A 185 16.54 -22.54 5.17
N THR A 186 15.30 -22.97 5.39
CA THR A 186 14.08 -22.33 4.87
C THR A 186 13.93 -20.92 5.45
N GLU A 187 14.07 -20.74 6.77
CA GLU A 187 14.09 -19.42 7.40
C GLU A 187 15.27 -18.57 6.90
N THR A 188 16.44 -19.16 6.65
CA THR A 188 17.57 -18.43 6.03
C THR A 188 17.22 -17.92 4.63
N ALA A 189 16.63 -18.77 3.78
CA ALA A 189 16.14 -18.37 2.46
C ALA A 189 15.03 -17.30 2.55
N PHE A 190 14.15 -17.38 3.54
CA PHE A 190 13.10 -16.37 3.76
C PHE A 190 13.66 -15.02 4.19
N ASN A 191 14.67 -15.01 5.06
CA ASN A 191 15.39 -13.79 5.43
C ASN A 191 16.17 -13.21 4.24
N ILE A 192 16.73 -14.03 3.34
CA ILE A 192 17.31 -13.55 2.07
C ILE A 192 16.22 -12.89 1.22
N LEU A 193 15.09 -13.55 1.00
CA LEU A 193 13.97 -13.01 0.21
C LEU A 193 13.43 -11.68 0.76
N ASP A 194 13.38 -11.51 2.09
CA ASP A 194 12.95 -10.24 2.72
C ASP A 194 13.93 -9.07 2.54
N THR A 195 15.18 -9.34 2.13
CA THR A 195 16.16 -8.29 1.78
C THR A 195 16.07 -7.82 0.33
N LEU A 196 15.26 -8.49 -0.50
CA LEU A 196 15.12 -8.15 -1.91
C LEU A 196 14.07 -7.07 -2.10
N GLY A 197 14.38 -6.12 -2.97
CA GLY A 197 13.42 -5.09 -3.38
C GLY A 197 13.06 -5.25 -4.84
N GLU A 198 12.02 -4.53 -5.27
CA GLU A 198 11.35 -4.74 -6.56
C GLU A 198 12.16 -4.36 -7.82
N ASN A 199 13.38 -3.84 -7.63
CA ASN A 199 14.35 -3.66 -8.72
C ASN A 199 15.16 -4.93 -8.99
N ASP A 200 15.18 -5.85 -8.03
CA ASP A 200 15.93 -7.11 -8.01
C ASP A 200 15.11 -8.26 -8.59
N TYR A 201 15.81 -9.29 -9.07
CA TYR A 201 15.21 -10.51 -9.59
C TYR A 201 15.70 -11.70 -8.79
N VAL A 202 14.83 -12.68 -8.64
CA VAL A 202 15.10 -13.90 -7.89
C VAL A 202 14.54 -15.12 -8.61
N ASN A 203 15.21 -16.24 -8.44
CA ASN A 203 14.57 -17.55 -8.52
C ASN A 203 15.11 -18.42 -7.38
N LEU A 204 14.32 -19.38 -6.93
CA LEU A 204 14.67 -20.31 -5.87
C LEU A 204 14.38 -21.73 -6.37
N ILE A 205 15.40 -22.58 -6.34
CA ILE A 205 15.27 -24.00 -6.63
C ILE A 205 15.67 -24.84 -5.43
N THR A 206 15.00 -25.98 -5.30
CA THR A 206 15.35 -27.03 -4.35
C THR A 206 16.00 -28.18 -5.11
N PHE A 207 17.12 -28.69 -4.60
CA PHE A 207 17.86 -29.77 -5.26
C PHE A 207 18.01 -30.99 -4.35
N SER A 208 17.60 -32.14 -4.90
CA SER A 208 17.87 -33.48 -4.40
C SER A 208 18.68 -34.22 -5.48
N ASP A 209 18.28 -35.44 -5.84
CA ASP A 209 18.67 -36.13 -7.07
C ASP A 209 18.25 -35.36 -8.34
N MET A 210 17.11 -34.66 -8.25
CA MET A 210 16.56 -33.82 -9.30
C MET A 210 16.41 -32.37 -8.83
N ILE A 211 16.35 -31.46 -9.81
CA ILE A 211 16.08 -30.04 -9.56
C ILE A 211 14.58 -29.81 -9.61
N LYS A 212 14.02 -29.20 -8.57
CA LYS A 212 12.61 -28.81 -8.51
C LYS A 212 12.51 -27.29 -8.31
N THR A 213 11.66 -26.64 -9.10
CA THR A 213 11.25 -25.24 -8.91
C THR A 213 9.95 -25.27 -8.09
N PRO A 214 9.93 -24.82 -6.82
CA PRO A 214 8.73 -24.93 -5.96
C PRO A 214 7.49 -24.23 -6.54
N VAL A 215 7.70 -23.21 -7.37
CA VAL A 215 6.65 -22.52 -8.13
C VAL A 215 6.73 -22.94 -9.61
N PRO A 216 5.76 -23.70 -10.16
CA PRO A 216 5.88 -24.29 -11.50
C PRO A 216 6.08 -23.29 -12.64
N CYS A 217 5.36 -22.16 -12.63
CA CYS A 217 5.52 -21.12 -13.66
C CYS A 217 6.77 -20.25 -13.47
N PHE A 218 7.56 -20.42 -12.41
CA PHE A 218 8.85 -19.73 -12.26
C PHE A 218 10.01 -20.57 -12.81
N LYS A 219 9.70 -21.73 -13.41
CA LYS A 219 10.66 -22.57 -14.13
C LYS A 219 11.30 -21.81 -15.31
N ASP A 220 12.62 -21.96 -15.44
CA ASP A 220 13.46 -21.48 -16.55
C ASP A 220 13.41 -19.96 -16.82
N ARG A 221 12.97 -19.17 -15.81
CA ARG A 221 12.97 -17.71 -15.83
C ARG A 221 13.38 -17.10 -14.49
N MET A 222 13.93 -15.90 -14.50
CA MET A 222 14.11 -15.08 -13.31
C MET A 222 12.87 -14.20 -13.11
N VAL A 223 12.29 -14.17 -11.91
CA VAL A 223 11.10 -13.35 -11.62
C VAL A 223 11.45 -12.12 -10.78
N ARG A 224 10.66 -11.06 -10.89
CA ARG A 224 10.87 -9.85 -10.07
C ARG A 224 10.63 -10.17 -8.60
N ALA A 225 11.45 -9.63 -7.71
CA ALA A 225 11.23 -9.71 -6.27
C ALA A 225 10.13 -8.73 -5.81
N THR A 226 8.92 -8.85 -6.38
CA THR A 226 7.72 -8.19 -5.86
C THR A 226 7.31 -8.84 -4.53
N PRO A 227 6.67 -8.11 -3.61
CA PRO A 227 6.23 -8.70 -2.35
C PRO A 227 5.27 -9.88 -2.52
N ASP A 228 4.46 -9.86 -3.58
CA ASP A 228 3.53 -10.95 -3.93
C ASP A 228 4.28 -12.18 -4.48
N ASN A 229 5.25 -12.00 -5.39
CA ASN A 229 6.10 -13.12 -5.86
C ASN A 229 6.94 -13.72 -4.73
N VAL A 230 7.47 -12.88 -3.82
CA VAL A 230 8.20 -13.34 -2.63
C VAL A 230 7.29 -14.12 -1.69
N HIS A 231 6.07 -13.65 -1.42
CA HIS A 231 5.10 -14.36 -0.59
C HIS A 231 4.73 -15.72 -1.19
N GLU A 232 4.55 -15.77 -2.51
CA GLU A 232 4.25 -17.00 -3.25
C GLU A 232 5.39 -18.03 -3.14
N ILE A 233 6.65 -17.62 -3.36
CA ILE A 233 7.83 -18.48 -3.18
C ILE A 233 7.89 -19.00 -1.74
N LYS A 234 7.65 -18.14 -0.74
CA LYS A 234 7.64 -18.54 0.68
C LYS A 234 6.57 -19.58 0.99
N SER A 235 5.38 -19.45 0.41
CA SER A 235 4.29 -20.41 0.57
C SER A 235 4.59 -21.74 -0.12
N ALA A 236 5.17 -21.72 -1.32
CA ALA A 236 5.55 -22.92 -2.06
C ALA A 236 6.69 -23.71 -1.38
N VAL A 237 7.72 -23.03 -0.85
CA VAL A 237 8.84 -23.68 -0.15
C VAL A 237 8.38 -24.43 1.11
N LYS A 238 7.36 -23.93 1.82
CA LYS A 238 6.79 -24.62 3.00
C LYS A 238 6.14 -25.97 2.68
N ALA A 239 5.81 -26.25 1.43
CA ALA A 239 5.24 -27.52 0.99
C ALA A 239 6.30 -28.54 0.52
N VAL A 240 7.58 -28.14 0.44
CA VAL A 240 8.68 -29.01 -0.01
C VAL A 240 8.98 -30.09 1.03
N ARG A 241 9.27 -31.30 0.55
CA ARG A 241 9.68 -32.46 1.36
C ARG A 241 11.13 -32.84 1.08
N LEU A 242 11.78 -33.43 2.08
CA LEU A 242 13.15 -33.93 1.99
C LEU A 242 13.18 -35.30 1.30
N GLU A 243 13.94 -35.41 0.22
CA GLU A 243 13.99 -36.60 -0.64
C GLU A 243 15.40 -36.84 -1.18
N ASN A 244 15.81 -38.11 -1.32
CA ASN A 244 17.02 -38.55 -2.04
C ASN A 244 18.35 -37.87 -1.64
N ALA A 245 19.42 -38.08 -2.43
CA ALA A 245 20.76 -37.53 -2.17
C ALA A 245 21.02 -36.25 -2.99
N ALA A 246 21.77 -35.30 -2.45
CA ALA A 246 22.00 -33.99 -3.08
C ALA A 246 22.90 -34.05 -4.33
N ASN A 247 22.40 -33.55 -5.47
CA ASN A 247 23.15 -33.36 -6.71
C ASN A 247 23.54 -31.88 -6.90
N PHE A 248 24.63 -31.47 -6.23
CA PHE A 248 25.17 -30.11 -6.30
C PHE A 248 25.61 -29.70 -7.71
N THR A 249 26.13 -30.63 -8.52
CA THR A 249 26.56 -30.38 -9.90
C THR A 249 25.40 -29.89 -10.75
N ALA A 250 24.29 -30.64 -10.79
CA ALA A 250 23.11 -30.24 -11.55
C ALA A 250 22.53 -28.89 -11.07
N GLY A 251 22.45 -28.68 -9.75
CA GLY A 251 21.98 -27.42 -9.17
C GLY A 251 22.82 -26.21 -9.56
N LEU A 252 24.15 -26.35 -9.59
CA LEU A 252 25.07 -25.30 -10.02
C LEU A 252 25.01 -25.06 -11.54
N GLU A 253 24.96 -26.11 -12.35
CA GLU A 253 24.82 -25.99 -13.82
C GLU A 253 23.53 -25.27 -14.21
N TYR A 254 22.41 -25.58 -13.55
CA TYR A 254 21.13 -24.89 -13.77
C TYR A 254 21.18 -23.42 -13.30
N ALA A 255 21.84 -23.14 -12.18
CA ALA A 255 22.03 -21.75 -11.72
C ALA A 255 22.85 -20.93 -12.72
N PHE A 256 23.94 -21.50 -13.24
CA PHE A 256 24.77 -20.84 -14.23
C PHE A 256 24.07 -20.69 -15.58
N SER A 257 23.35 -21.70 -16.07
CA SER A 257 22.63 -21.60 -17.35
C SER A 257 21.52 -20.55 -17.31
N LEU A 258 20.75 -20.46 -16.22
CA LEU A 258 19.72 -19.44 -16.05
C LEU A 258 20.31 -18.02 -15.93
N LEU A 259 21.39 -17.84 -15.16
CA LEU A 259 22.08 -16.54 -15.06
C LEU A 259 22.85 -16.16 -16.33
N HIS A 260 23.26 -17.14 -17.15
CA HIS A 260 23.89 -16.92 -18.45
C HIS A 260 22.85 -16.52 -19.51
N LYS A 261 21.67 -17.16 -19.54
CA LYS A 261 20.55 -16.78 -20.42
C LYS A 261 20.20 -15.28 -20.27
N VAL A 262 20.07 -14.80 -19.03
CA VAL A 262 19.84 -13.38 -18.70
C VAL A 262 20.95 -12.43 -19.21
N ARG A 263 22.14 -12.95 -19.50
CA ARG A 263 23.32 -12.21 -19.99
C ARG A 263 23.48 -12.31 -21.51
N GLU A 264 23.24 -13.48 -22.11
CA GLU A 264 23.61 -13.81 -23.48
C GLU A 264 22.86 -12.97 -24.52
N GLU A 265 21.60 -12.58 -24.25
CA GLU A 265 20.89 -11.62 -25.10
C GLU A 265 21.65 -10.29 -25.28
N PHE A 266 22.41 -9.86 -24.26
CA PHE A 266 23.07 -8.54 -24.23
C PHE A 266 24.33 -8.44 -25.11
N GLU A 267 25.01 -9.55 -25.43
CA GLU A 267 26.30 -9.52 -26.14
C GLU A 267 26.22 -9.55 -27.68
N ILE A 268 25.03 -9.74 -28.27
CA ILE A 268 24.87 -9.87 -29.74
C ILE A 268 25.13 -8.56 -30.53
N LEU A 269 25.34 -7.41 -29.86
CA LEU A 269 25.54 -6.10 -30.51
C LEU A 269 26.86 -5.37 -30.22
N VAL A 270 27.98 -6.11 -30.19
CA VAL A 270 29.32 -5.51 -30.38
C VAL A 270 29.72 -5.51 -31.86
N SER A 271 28.99 -4.74 -32.67
CA SER A 271 29.39 -4.38 -34.04
C SER A 271 29.19 -2.88 -34.25
N GLU A 272 30.28 -2.17 -34.53
CA GLU A 272 30.25 -0.72 -34.65
C GLU A 272 29.57 -0.30 -35.96
N ASN A 273 28.34 0.22 -35.87
CA ASN A 273 27.82 1.39 -36.61
C ASN A 273 26.29 1.64 -36.46
N LEU A 274 25.53 0.82 -35.71
CA LEU A 274 24.09 1.06 -35.41
C LEU A 274 23.81 1.55 -33.97
N LYS A 275 24.77 2.28 -33.38
CA LYS A 275 24.84 2.61 -31.93
C LYS A 275 23.69 3.45 -31.35
N LEU A 276 22.78 3.99 -32.18
CA LEU A 276 21.68 4.87 -31.75
C LEU A 276 20.27 4.28 -31.87
N PHE A 277 20.03 3.35 -32.81
CA PHE A 277 18.67 2.81 -33.04
C PHE A 277 18.40 1.58 -32.16
N LEU A 278 19.38 0.69 -31.99
CA LEU A 278 19.20 -0.56 -31.23
C LEU A 278 19.28 -0.38 -29.70
N PHE A 279 19.92 0.69 -29.21
CA PHE A 279 20.01 0.98 -27.77
C PHE A 279 18.64 1.27 -27.12
N PHE A 280 17.65 1.72 -27.90
CA PHE A 280 16.27 1.89 -27.44
C PHE A 280 15.47 0.58 -27.42
N GLN A 281 15.83 -0.40 -28.25
CA GLN A 281 15.08 -1.64 -28.42
C GLN A 281 15.53 -2.74 -27.44
N TYR A 282 16.80 -2.71 -27.01
CA TYR A 282 17.37 -3.72 -26.10
C TYR A 282 17.04 -3.55 -24.61
N ASN A 283 16.36 -2.47 -24.22
CA ASN A 283 15.96 -2.21 -22.83
C ASN A 283 14.61 -2.88 -22.48
N GLN A 284 14.23 -3.96 -23.17
CA GLN A 284 12.83 -4.41 -23.28
C GLN A 284 12.57 -5.91 -23.06
N SER A 285 13.57 -6.80 -22.94
CA SER A 285 13.29 -8.25 -22.85
C SER A 285 12.69 -8.73 -21.53
N GLY A 286 12.65 -7.88 -20.49
CA GLY A 286 12.09 -8.22 -19.18
C GLY A 286 12.96 -9.17 -18.34
N GLU A 287 13.92 -9.85 -18.96
CA GLU A 287 14.84 -10.80 -18.30
C GLU A 287 15.88 -10.06 -17.44
N GLY A 288 15.68 -10.09 -16.12
CA GLY A 288 16.65 -9.67 -15.11
C GLY A 288 16.83 -8.16 -14.87
N SER A 289 17.62 -7.85 -13.85
CA SER A 289 18.18 -6.52 -13.59
C SER A 289 19.44 -6.24 -14.42
N GLN A 290 20.13 -7.28 -14.91
CA GLN A 290 21.37 -7.18 -15.71
C GLN A 290 22.46 -6.32 -15.02
N CYS A 291 22.55 -6.42 -13.70
CA CYS A 291 23.47 -5.63 -12.88
C CYS A 291 24.41 -6.52 -12.05
N ASN A 292 24.16 -6.70 -10.75
CA ASN A 292 24.88 -7.71 -9.96
C ASN A 292 24.26 -9.10 -10.21
N GLN A 293 25.06 -10.14 -10.40
CA GLN A 293 24.58 -11.53 -10.46
C GLN A 293 25.18 -12.35 -9.32
N ALA A 294 24.37 -13.16 -8.64
CA ALA A 294 24.84 -14.00 -7.54
C ALA A 294 24.11 -15.33 -7.41
N ILE A 295 24.85 -16.33 -6.93
CA ILE A 295 24.33 -17.64 -6.49
C ILE A 295 24.44 -17.69 -4.96
N MET A 296 23.37 -18.08 -4.28
CA MET A 296 23.32 -18.26 -2.83
C MET A 296 23.04 -19.72 -2.51
N LEU A 297 24.05 -20.46 -2.06
CA LEU A 297 23.95 -21.88 -1.69
C LEU A 297 23.67 -22.02 -0.20
N VAL A 298 22.59 -22.71 0.16
CA VAL A 298 22.18 -22.99 1.55
C VAL A 298 22.16 -24.52 1.75
N THR A 299 23.05 -25.02 2.61
CA THR A 299 23.21 -26.48 2.86
C THR A 299 23.85 -26.76 4.23
N GLU A 300 23.67 -27.98 4.75
CA GLU A 300 24.31 -28.51 5.96
C GLU A 300 25.65 -29.23 5.66
N SER A 301 25.84 -29.76 4.45
CA SER A 301 27.07 -30.49 4.09
C SER A 301 27.41 -30.44 2.61
N SER A 302 28.68 -30.60 2.24
CA SER A 302 29.10 -30.69 0.83
C SER A 302 30.32 -31.61 0.72
N SER A 303 30.10 -32.77 0.09
CA SER A 303 31.06 -33.87 -0.02
C SER A 303 32.24 -33.60 -0.96
N GLU A 304 32.06 -32.75 -1.98
CA GLU A 304 33.03 -32.58 -3.07
C GLU A 304 33.37 -31.11 -3.37
N SER A 305 34.55 -30.89 -3.96
CA SER A 305 35.00 -29.56 -4.37
C SER A 305 34.62 -29.26 -5.82
N HIS A 306 33.47 -28.61 -6.03
CA HIS A 306 32.87 -28.25 -7.34
C HIS A 306 33.66 -27.18 -8.15
N LYS A 307 34.98 -27.12 -8.00
CA LYS A 307 35.87 -26.08 -8.57
C LYS A 307 35.93 -26.13 -10.09
N GLU A 308 35.82 -27.30 -10.70
CA GLU A 308 35.95 -27.48 -12.15
C GLU A 308 34.74 -26.90 -12.90
N ILE A 309 33.53 -27.24 -12.45
CA ILE A 309 32.25 -26.69 -12.95
C ILE A 309 32.24 -25.16 -12.83
N ILE A 310 32.59 -24.63 -11.65
CA ILE A 310 32.61 -23.17 -11.43
C ILE A 310 33.67 -22.48 -12.32
N LYS A 311 34.81 -23.12 -12.59
CA LYS A 311 35.80 -22.63 -13.56
C LYS A 311 35.27 -22.64 -14.99
N GLN A 312 34.51 -23.67 -15.39
CA GLN A 312 33.92 -23.75 -16.72
C GLN A 312 32.93 -22.62 -17.00
N TYR A 313 32.09 -22.24 -16.03
CA TYR A 313 31.03 -21.24 -16.24
C TYR A 313 31.38 -19.80 -15.82
N ASN A 314 32.29 -19.58 -14.86
CA ASN A 314 32.50 -18.26 -14.24
C ASN A 314 33.87 -17.62 -14.58
N TRP A 315 34.85 -18.36 -15.11
CA TRP A 315 36.18 -17.81 -15.46
C TRP A 315 36.24 -17.27 -16.90
N PRO A 316 37.13 -16.30 -17.21
CA PRO A 316 38.17 -15.74 -16.33
C PRO A 316 37.75 -14.51 -15.52
N HIS A 317 36.64 -13.85 -15.84
CA HIS A 317 36.31 -12.54 -15.26
C HIS A 317 35.55 -12.61 -13.92
N MET A 318 35.00 -13.77 -13.56
CA MET A 318 34.14 -13.99 -12.38
C MET A 318 33.02 -12.94 -12.24
N PRO A 319 32.09 -12.87 -13.21
CA PRO A 319 30.93 -11.98 -13.16
C PRO A 319 29.86 -12.41 -12.15
N VAL A 320 29.76 -13.69 -11.80
CA VAL A 320 28.80 -14.20 -10.80
C VAL A 320 29.50 -14.32 -9.44
N ARG A 321 28.94 -13.70 -8.39
CA ARG A 321 29.40 -13.87 -6.99
C ARG A 321 28.75 -15.10 -6.36
N ILE A 322 29.50 -15.93 -5.62
CA ILE A 322 28.96 -17.13 -4.95
C ILE A 322 28.98 -16.96 -3.43
N PHE A 323 27.82 -16.97 -2.81
CA PHE A 323 27.64 -16.92 -1.37
C PHE A 323 27.29 -18.32 -0.84
N THR A 324 27.89 -18.71 0.28
CA THR A 324 27.69 -20.04 0.88
C THR A 324 27.26 -19.90 2.34
N TYR A 325 26.09 -20.46 2.65
CA TYR A 325 25.50 -20.49 3.99
C TYR A 325 25.54 -21.92 4.52
N LEU A 326 26.47 -22.18 5.44
CA LEU A 326 26.55 -23.44 6.18
C LEU A 326 25.53 -23.42 7.33
N ILE A 327 24.58 -24.35 7.29
CA ILE A 327 23.56 -24.52 8.33
C ILE A 327 24.05 -25.54 9.37
N GLY A 328 23.95 -25.19 10.66
CA GLY A 328 24.25 -26.10 11.77
C GLY A 328 25.73 -26.22 12.16
N SER A 329 26.03 -27.26 12.95
CA SER A 329 27.37 -27.54 13.47
C SER A 329 28.30 -28.17 12.42
N ASP A 330 29.61 -27.89 12.53
CA ASP A 330 30.58 -28.22 11.49
C ASP A 330 30.71 -29.73 11.19
N SER A 331 30.29 -30.11 10.00
CA SER A 331 30.32 -31.47 9.44
C SER A 331 31.63 -31.80 8.71
N GLY A 332 32.63 -30.90 8.74
CA GLY A 332 33.84 -30.98 7.91
C GLY A 332 33.70 -30.27 6.54
N SER A 333 32.47 -29.93 6.16
CA SER A 333 32.15 -29.25 4.89
C SER A 333 32.56 -27.77 4.85
N ARG A 334 32.92 -27.20 6.01
CA ARG A 334 33.31 -25.79 6.18
C ARG A 334 34.41 -25.34 5.22
N SER A 335 35.47 -26.15 5.05
CA SER A 335 36.61 -25.77 4.21
C SER A 335 36.21 -25.65 2.73
N ASN A 336 35.38 -26.58 2.24
CA ASN A 336 34.93 -26.63 0.85
C ASN A 336 34.04 -25.41 0.51
N LEU A 337 33.07 -25.10 1.38
CA LEU A 337 32.15 -23.98 1.21
C LEU A 337 32.85 -22.62 1.39
N HIS A 338 33.80 -22.51 2.32
CA HIS A 338 34.61 -21.31 2.50
C HIS A 338 35.45 -21.01 1.25
N GLU A 339 36.21 -22.00 0.77
CA GLU A 339 37.04 -21.84 -0.43
C GLU A 339 36.18 -21.53 -1.69
N MET A 340 35.00 -22.15 -1.81
CA MET A 340 34.05 -21.89 -2.90
C MET A 340 33.62 -20.42 -2.96
N ALA A 341 33.21 -19.84 -1.83
CA ALA A 341 32.80 -18.43 -1.80
C ALA A 341 33.97 -17.47 -2.04
N CYS A 342 35.11 -17.73 -1.40
CA CYS A 342 36.27 -16.83 -1.47
C CYS A 342 36.94 -16.83 -2.86
N SER A 343 36.93 -17.96 -3.55
CA SER A 343 37.43 -18.05 -4.94
C SER A 343 36.55 -17.34 -5.96
N ASN A 344 35.34 -16.90 -5.57
CA ASN A 344 34.32 -16.33 -6.46
C ASN A 344 33.77 -14.99 -5.96
N LYS A 345 34.62 -14.15 -5.34
CA LYS A 345 34.31 -12.78 -4.87
C LYS A 345 33.08 -12.70 -3.94
N GLY A 346 32.73 -13.78 -3.26
CA GLY A 346 31.55 -13.87 -2.41
C GLY A 346 31.85 -13.78 -0.92
N PHE A 347 30.99 -14.39 -0.12
CA PHE A 347 31.11 -14.43 1.34
C PHE A 347 30.62 -15.77 1.90
N PHE A 348 31.35 -16.28 2.89
CA PHE A 348 31.01 -17.50 3.63
C PHE A 348 30.41 -17.15 4.99
N VAL A 349 29.29 -17.77 5.32
CA VAL A 349 28.54 -17.56 6.57
C VAL A 349 28.18 -18.92 7.17
N GLN A 350 28.28 -19.04 8.50
CA GLN A 350 27.71 -20.16 9.25
C GLN A 350 26.54 -19.68 10.11
N ILE A 351 25.41 -20.39 10.04
CA ILE A 351 24.17 -20.07 10.74
C ILE A 351 23.81 -21.24 11.66
N ASN A 352 23.78 -20.97 12.97
CA ASN A 352 23.47 -21.96 14.01
C ASN A 352 22.07 -21.78 14.61
N ASP A 353 21.44 -20.63 14.39
CA ASP A 353 20.16 -20.23 14.99
C ASP A 353 19.43 -19.21 14.10
N ILE A 354 18.11 -19.12 14.25
CA ILE A 354 17.22 -18.22 13.51
C ILE A 354 17.56 -16.74 13.78
N SER A 355 17.97 -16.40 15.02
CA SER A 355 18.42 -15.04 15.35
C SER A 355 19.71 -14.66 14.60
N ASP A 356 20.58 -15.64 14.36
CA ASP A 356 21.84 -15.50 13.65
C ASP A 356 21.61 -15.33 12.14
N ALA A 357 20.63 -16.04 11.57
CA ALA A 357 20.25 -15.92 10.16
C ALA A 357 19.88 -14.48 9.80
N ARG A 358 18.99 -13.85 10.58
CA ARG A 358 18.55 -12.45 10.38
C ARG A 358 19.71 -11.44 10.38
N ARG A 359 20.70 -11.65 11.26
CA ARG A 359 21.85 -10.75 11.38
C ARG A 359 22.87 -10.95 10.25
N LYS A 360 23.21 -12.20 9.94
CA LYS A 360 24.34 -12.55 9.07
C LYS A 360 24.00 -12.55 7.57
N VAL A 361 22.73 -12.72 7.20
CA VAL A 361 22.30 -12.62 5.79
C VAL A 361 22.61 -11.24 5.21
N ILE A 362 22.49 -10.16 5.98
CA ILE A 362 22.67 -8.77 5.52
C ILE A 362 24.11 -8.52 5.01
N ASP A 363 25.10 -9.30 5.47
CA ASP A 363 26.51 -9.15 5.07
C ASP A 363 26.74 -9.33 3.55
N TYR A 364 25.88 -10.07 2.83
CA TYR A 364 26.02 -10.20 1.37
C TYR A 364 25.89 -8.84 0.67
N ALA A 365 25.02 -7.96 1.17
CA ALA A 365 24.77 -6.65 0.57
C ALA A 365 25.99 -5.73 0.72
N LEU A 366 26.73 -5.85 1.84
CA LEU A 366 27.98 -5.14 2.07
C LEU A 366 29.09 -5.62 1.11
N VAL A 367 29.11 -6.90 0.75
CA VAL A 367 30.02 -7.43 -0.27
C VAL A 367 29.64 -6.97 -1.68
N MET A 368 28.35 -6.91 -2.01
CA MET A 368 27.88 -6.34 -3.28
C MET A 368 28.13 -4.82 -3.41
N ALA A 369 28.30 -4.11 -2.31
CA ALA A 369 28.63 -2.68 -2.29
C ALA A 369 30.09 -2.37 -2.70
N ARG A 370 31.00 -3.35 -2.63
CA ARG A 370 32.46 -3.13 -2.81
C ARG A 370 32.84 -2.34 -4.07
N PRO A 371 32.34 -2.66 -5.29
CA PRO A 371 32.67 -1.89 -6.49
C PRO A 371 32.28 -0.42 -6.38
N MET A 372 31.12 -0.13 -5.79
CA MET A 372 30.61 1.23 -5.58
C MET A 372 31.52 2.03 -4.64
N ILE A 373 31.92 1.40 -3.52
CA ILE A 373 32.83 1.98 -2.53
C ILE A 373 34.21 2.26 -3.15
N MET A 374 34.72 1.38 -4.02
CA MET A 374 36.04 1.54 -4.64
C MET A 374 36.13 2.71 -5.62
N TYR A 375 35.05 3.05 -6.35
CA TYR A 375 35.06 4.22 -7.23
C TYR A 375 35.08 5.56 -6.47
N GLN A 376 34.58 5.61 -5.22
CA GLN A 376 34.52 6.76 -4.28
C GLN A 376 33.87 8.08 -4.76
N ALA A 377 33.79 8.33 -6.06
CA ALA A 377 33.37 9.61 -6.64
C ALA A 377 31.86 9.72 -6.86
N ASP A 378 31.14 8.59 -6.89
CA ASP A 378 29.72 8.54 -7.25
C ASP A 378 28.88 7.94 -6.12
N HIS A 379 28.05 8.80 -5.53
CA HIS A 379 27.09 8.46 -4.49
C HIS A 379 25.69 8.42 -5.12
N PRO A 380 25.15 7.22 -5.44
CA PRO A 380 23.80 7.11 -5.98
C PRO A 380 22.78 7.56 -4.94
N VAL A 381 21.82 8.37 -5.37
CA VAL A 381 20.66 8.76 -4.57
C VAL A 381 19.53 7.79 -4.89
N HIS A 382 19.06 7.08 -3.87
CA HIS A 382 17.97 6.13 -3.96
C HIS A 382 16.68 6.73 -3.38
N TRP A 383 15.53 6.38 -3.95
CA TRP A 383 14.19 6.69 -3.43
C TRP A 383 13.48 5.39 -3.11
N SER A 384 13.08 5.19 -1.85
CA SER A 384 12.33 3.99 -1.48
C SER A 384 10.91 4.02 -2.09
N PRO A 385 10.30 2.85 -2.32
CA PRO A 385 8.84 2.74 -2.41
C PRO A 385 8.16 3.39 -1.19
N VAL A 386 6.87 3.69 -1.31
CA VAL A 386 6.06 4.20 -0.19
C VAL A 386 5.99 3.16 0.91
N PHE A 387 6.18 3.56 2.16
CA PHE A 387 5.95 2.71 3.33
C PHE A 387 5.35 3.52 4.49
N VAL A 388 4.81 2.82 5.50
CA VAL A 388 4.29 3.45 6.71
C VAL A 388 5.44 3.83 7.66
N ALA A 389 5.46 5.10 8.09
CA ALA A 389 6.41 5.64 9.06
C ALA A 389 6.33 4.92 10.42
N GLY A 390 7.37 5.06 11.25
CA GLY A 390 7.37 4.52 12.62
C GLY A 390 7.49 2.99 12.75
N LYS A 391 7.67 2.23 11.66
CA LYS A 391 7.69 0.75 11.59
C LYS A 391 8.79 0.03 12.41
N SER A 392 9.57 0.72 13.25
CA SER A 392 10.57 0.08 14.13
C SER A 392 9.96 -0.77 15.26
N GLY A 393 8.63 -0.72 15.45
CA GLY A 393 7.83 -1.66 16.25
C GLY A 393 6.35 -1.25 16.28
N GLY A 394 5.43 -2.21 16.41
CA GLY A 394 3.98 -1.98 16.34
C GLY A 394 3.46 -1.08 17.46
N LEU A 395 3.29 0.21 17.17
CA LEU A 395 3.11 1.28 18.17
C LEU A 395 2.02 2.30 17.78
N ALA A 396 0.80 1.79 17.54
CA ALA A 396 -0.43 2.56 17.69
C ALA A 396 -1.59 1.57 17.85
N ARG A 397 -2.13 1.47 19.07
CA ARG A 397 -3.36 0.70 19.38
C ARG A 397 -4.60 1.60 19.46
N ASP A 398 -4.41 2.91 19.40
CA ASP A 398 -5.50 3.89 19.37
C ASP A 398 -5.87 4.18 17.93
N SER A 399 -7.15 3.95 17.60
CA SER A 399 -7.78 4.09 16.28
C SER A 399 -7.85 5.53 15.73
N GLU A 400 -7.19 6.47 16.41
CA GLU A 400 -7.27 7.91 16.16
C GLU A 400 -5.99 8.49 15.52
N TYR A 401 -4.88 7.74 15.54
CA TYR A 401 -3.59 8.16 14.97
C TYR A 401 -3.39 7.55 13.59
N GLN A 402 -3.84 8.29 12.57
CA GLN A 402 -3.69 7.94 11.16
C GLN A 402 -2.21 7.74 10.81
N ARG A 403 -1.85 6.52 10.41
CA ARG A 403 -0.47 6.13 10.13
C ARG A 403 0.02 6.80 8.85
N ARG A 404 1.10 7.57 8.95
CA ARG A 404 1.61 8.37 7.83
C ARG A 404 2.38 7.53 6.81
N LEU A 405 2.07 7.74 5.53
CA LEU A 405 2.87 7.24 4.42
C LEU A 405 4.08 8.17 4.18
N VAL A 406 5.25 7.57 4.00
CA VAL A 406 6.52 8.23 3.69
C VAL A 406 7.23 7.53 2.53
N THR A 407 8.06 8.28 1.81
CA THR A 407 9.17 7.76 1.01
C THR A 407 10.47 8.28 1.61
N THR A 408 11.52 7.47 1.62
CA THR A 408 12.85 7.85 2.08
C THR A 408 13.73 8.13 0.90
N VAL A 409 14.43 9.27 0.91
CA VAL A 409 15.59 9.50 0.06
C VAL A 409 16.85 9.14 0.82
N SER A 410 17.66 8.23 0.27
CA SER A 410 18.83 7.67 0.93
C SER A 410 20.06 7.63 0.01
N THR A 411 21.25 7.64 0.61
CA THR A 411 22.52 7.54 -0.11
C THR A 411 23.58 6.89 0.80
N PRO A 412 24.48 6.05 0.26
CA PRO A 412 25.52 5.39 1.05
C PRO A 412 26.56 6.39 1.58
N VAL A 413 27.32 5.99 2.59
CA VAL A 413 28.47 6.76 3.13
C VAL A 413 29.69 5.84 3.14
N PHE A 414 30.72 6.17 2.35
CA PHE A 414 31.88 5.31 2.15
C PHE A 414 32.95 5.51 3.24
N ASP A 415 33.67 4.43 3.57
CA ASP A 415 34.86 4.55 4.42
C ASP A 415 36.05 5.03 3.58
N ARG A 416 36.50 6.25 3.84
CA ARG A 416 37.63 6.88 3.13
C ARG A 416 38.94 6.82 3.90
N ARG A 417 38.98 6.13 5.05
CA ARG A 417 40.18 5.98 5.88
C ARG A 417 41.21 5.11 5.17
N ASN A 418 42.49 5.51 5.24
CA ASN A 418 43.59 4.75 4.67
C ASN A 418 43.92 3.54 5.56
N HIS A 419 43.45 2.35 5.15
CA HIS A 419 43.76 1.08 5.80
C HIS A 419 45.07 0.47 5.27
N SER A 420 45.79 -0.29 6.09
CA SER A 420 47.02 -0.99 5.70
C SER A 420 46.80 -2.18 4.76
N VAL A 421 45.56 -2.62 4.63
CA VAL A 421 45.07 -3.62 3.68
C VAL A 421 44.06 -2.92 2.76
N ARG A 422 44.00 -3.29 1.48
CA ARG A 422 42.93 -2.82 0.58
C ARG A 422 41.58 -3.35 1.08
N VAL A 423 40.76 -2.45 1.63
CA VAL A 423 39.45 -2.75 2.23
C VAL A 423 38.42 -1.77 1.65
N ALA A 424 37.30 -2.30 1.17
CA ALA A 424 36.17 -1.53 0.68
C ALA A 424 35.02 -1.66 1.69
N ASN A 425 35.00 -0.79 2.70
CA ASN A 425 34.00 -0.76 3.76
C ASN A 425 32.96 0.35 3.56
N LEU A 426 31.71 0.05 3.89
CA LEU A 426 30.62 1.02 4.00
C LEU A 426 30.51 1.45 5.47
N LEU A 427 30.48 2.76 5.75
CA LEU A 427 30.24 3.26 7.12
C LEU A 427 28.76 3.14 7.50
N GLY A 428 27.88 3.35 6.52
CA GLY A 428 26.44 3.29 6.69
C GLY A 428 25.67 3.87 5.51
N VAL A 429 24.40 4.17 5.75
CA VAL A 429 23.50 4.86 4.81
C VAL A 429 22.85 6.01 5.56
N VAL A 430 22.85 7.20 4.97
CA VAL A 430 22.06 8.33 5.47
C VAL A 430 20.71 8.35 4.79
N GLY A 431 19.67 8.75 5.52
CA GLY A 431 18.31 8.86 5.02
C GLY A 431 17.58 10.09 5.59
N THR A 432 16.66 10.64 4.81
CA THR A 432 15.62 11.53 5.32
C THR A 432 14.27 11.09 4.77
N ASP A 433 13.27 11.07 5.63
CA ASP A 433 11.91 10.75 5.23
C ASP A 433 11.25 11.97 4.57
N VAL A 434 10.30 11.71 3.67
CA VAL A 434 9.44 12.70 3.00
C VAL A 434 8.00 12.20 3.14
N PRO A 435 7.16 12.83 3.97
CA PRO A 435 5.76 12.46 4.09
C PRO A 435 5.01 12.73 2.79
N ILE A 436 4.18 11.78 2.36
CA ILE A 436 3.39 11.91 1.11
C ILE A 436 2.40 13.09 1.21
N GLU A 437 1.88 13.38 2.40
CA GLU A 437 1.07 14.57 2.70
C GLU A 437 1.78 15.88 2.29
N GLU A 438 3.09 16.00 2.51
CA GLU A 438 3.85 17.21 2.15
C GLU A 438 4.06 17.33 0.64
N ILE A 439 4.13 16.18 -0.07
CA ILE A 439 4.14 16.15 -1.55
C ILE A 439 2.78 16.59 -2.10
N GLN A 440 1.69 16.11 -1.50
CA GLN A 440 0.31 16.47 -1.89
C GLN A 440 0.04 17.97 -1.65
N LYS A 441 0.49 18.55 -0.52
CA LYS A 441 0.37 20.00 -0.24
C LYS A 441 1.03 20.89 -1.30
N MET A 442 2.07 20.41 -1.99
CA MET A 442 2.70 21.17 -3.08
C MET A 442 1.82 21.28 -4.34
N ILE A 443 0.81 20.43 -4.46
CA ILE A 443 -0.10 20.34 -5.61
C ILE A 443 -1.48 20.89 -5.20
N PRO A 444 -1.82 22.13 -5.57
CA PRO A 444 -3.05 22.77 -5.12
C PRO A 444 -4.28 22.17 -5.80
N GLN A 445 -4.90 21.17 -5.17
CA GLN A 445 -6.14 20.50 -5.62
C GLN A 445 -7.21 21.51 -6.08
N HIS A 446 -7.40 22.59 -5.33
CA HIS A 446 -8.37 23.66 -5.65
C HIS A 446 -8.16 24.36 -7.01
N LYS A 447 -7.00 24.17 -7.67
CA LYS A 447 -6.71 24.69 -9.03
C LYS A 447 -6.90 23.64 -10.12
N LEU A 448 -6.91 22.34 -9.77
CA LEU A 448 -7.30 21.27 -10.69
C LEU A 448 -8.82 21.27 -10.93
N GLY A 449 -9.56 21.85 -9.98
CA GLY A 449 -11.01 21.93 -10.04
C GLY A 449 -11.68 20.63 -9.57
N PRO A 450 -13.02 20.58 -9.61
CA PRO A 450 -13.76 19.39 -9.20
C PRO A 450 -13.55 18.25 -10.19
N ASN A 451 -13.44 17.02 -9.67
CA ASN A 451 -13.10 15.81 -10.44
C ASN A 451 -11.74 15.83 -11.18
N GLY A 452 -10.99 16.94 -11.12
CA GLY A 452 -9.58 16.98 -11.51
C GLY A 452 -8.70 16.49 -10.36
N TYR A 453 -7.69 15.70 -10.68
CA TYR A 453 -6.75 15.15 -9.70
C TYR A 453 -5.34 15.06 -10.28
N SER A 454 -4.42 14.53 -9.49
CA SER A 454 -3.04 14.30 -9.88
C SER A 454 -2.55 13.05 -9.19
N PHE A 455 -1.53 12.45 -9.77
CA PHE A 455 -0.82 11.31 -9.17
C PHE A 455 0.64 11.34 -9.61
N ILE A 456 1.49 10.65 -8.86
CA ILE A 456 2.90 10.49 -9.21
C ILE A 456 3.19 9.00 -9.35
N VAL A 457 3.85 8.61 -10.43
CA VAL A 457 4.38 7.25 -10.60
C VAL A 457 5.89 7.21 -10.51
N ASP A 458 6.45 6.05 -10.18
CA ASP A 458 7.88 5.78 -10.24
C ASP A 458 8.32 5.14 -11.57
N ASN A 459 9.62 4.87 -11.69
CA ASN A 459 10.26 4.26 -12.85
C ASN A 459 9.87 2.79 -13.10
N ASN A 460 9.04 2.20 -12.24
CA ASN A 460 8.50 0.85 -12.39
C ASN A 460 7.00 0.83 -12.73
N GLY A 461 6.32 1.99 -12.74
CA GLY A 461 4.87 2.13 -13.00
C GLY A 461 4.01 2.19 -11.74
N ARG A 462 4.63 2.11 -10.56
CA ARG A 462 3.91 2.12 -9.28
C ARG A 462 3.59 3.51 -8.82
N VAL A 463 2.52 3.63 -8.05
CA VAL A 463 1.97 4.93 -7.68
C VAL A 463 2.45 5.37 -6.30
N LEU A 464 3.07 6.56 -6.24
CA LEU A 464 3.53 7.23 -5.02
C LEU A 464 2.35 7.82 -4.22
N TYR A 465 1.33 8.33 -4.92
CA TYR A 465 0.00 8.63 -4.37
C TYR A 465 -1.03 8.72 -5.50
N HIS A 466 -2.27 8.30 -5.21
CA HIS A 466 -3.45 8.37 -6.08
C HIS A 466 -4.68 8.67 -5.21
N PRO A 467 -5.75 9.30 -5.71
CA PRO A 467 -7.01 9.41 -4.96
C PRO A 467 -7.61 8.04 -4.59
N ASP A 468 -7.58 7.07 -5.50
CA ASP A 468 -8.12 5.72 -5.30
C ASP A 468 -7.13 4.71 -4.69
N LEU A 469 -5.94 5.16 -4.27
CA LEU A 469 -5.02 4.34 -3.47
C LEU A 469 -5.55 4.26 -2.03
N ARG A 470 -5.94 3.06 -1.58
CA ARG A 470 -6.63 2.83 -0.30
C ARG A 470 -5.71 2.12 0.71
N PRO A 471 -4.85 2.87 1.43
CA PRO A 471 -4.06 2.31 2.54
C PRO A 471 -4.99 1.87 3.68
N LEU A 472 -4.58 0.84 4.42
CA LEU A 472 -5.34 0.33 5.56
C LEU A 472 -5.16 1.27 6.76
N ASN A 473 -6.20 2.08 7.02
CA ASN A 473 -6.19 3.09 8.07
C ASN A 473 -6.35 2.51 9.49
N ASP A 474 -7.00 1.35 9.64
CA ASP A 474 -7.23 0.70 10.94
C ASP A 474 -5.94 0.03 11.45
N GLY A 475 -5.53 0.41 12.66
CA GLY A 475 -4.34 -0.12 13.31
C GLY A 475 -4.37 -1.64 13.57
N ASN A 476 -5.56 -2.24 13.63
CA ASN A 476 -5.77 -3.68 13.78
C ASN A 476 -5.63 -4.47 12.47
N GLN A 477 -5.92 -3.85 11.32
CA GLN A 477 -5.85 -4.46 9.98
C GLN A 477 -4.42 -4.51 9.40
N TYR A 478 -3.46 -3.92 10.10
CA TYR A 478 -2.07 -3.92 9.69
C TYR A 478 -1.36 -5.22 10.08
N ILE A 479 -1.58 -6.26 9.28
CA ILE A 479 -0.83 -7.52 9.35
C ILE A 479 0.24 -7.52 8.25
N ASP A 480 1.39 -8.15 8.50
CA ASP A 480 2.47 -8.24 7.50
C ASP A 480 2.01 -8.85 6.15
N GLN A 481 0.97 -9.69 6.16
CA GLN A 481 0.30 -10.23 4.95
C GLN A 481 -0.33 -9.13 4.08
N LEU A 482 -0.94 -8.11 4.72
CA LEU A 482 -1.57 -6.98 4.04
C LEU A 482 -0.62 -5.79 3.85
N ARG A 483 0.54 -5.75 4.52
CA ARG A 483 1.51 -4.63 4.43
C ARG A 483 1.89 -4.25 2.99
N PRO A 484 2.23 -5.18 2.07
CA PRO A 484 2.55 -4.77 0.70
C PRO A 484 1.38 -4.23 -0.16
N LYS A 485 0.14 -4.13 0.38
CA LYS A 485 -1.06 -3.70 -0.39
C LYS A 485 -0.96 -2.27 -0.93
N TYR A 486 -0.13 -1.42 -0.33
CA TYR A 486 0.05 -0.02 -0.73
C TYR A 486 1.51 0.32 -1.11
N THR A 487 2.41 -0.67 -1.10
CA THR A 487 3.84 -0.46 -1.44
C THR A 487 4.13 -0.74 -2.92
N SER A 488 3.34 -1.60 -3.55
CA SER A 488 3.59 -2.14 -4.90
C SER A 488 2.40 -2.02 -5.88
N VAL A 489 1.47 -1.08 -5.65
CA VAL A 489 0.30 -0.85 -6.53
C VAL A 489 0.73 -0.17 -7.83
N ASP A 490 0.36 -0.76 -8.97
CA ASP A 490 0.61 -0.20 -10.30
C ASP A 490 -0.53 0.72 -10.76
N ILE A 491 -0.25 1.70 -11.61
CA ILE A 491 -1.27 2.56 -12.20
C ILE A 491 -2.35 1.76 -12.94
N THR A 492 -2.02 0.62 -13.57
CA THR A 492 -3.00 -0.24 -14.25
C THR A 492 -4.03 -0.87 -13.32
N GLU A 493 -3.83 -0.77 -12.00
CA GLU A 493 -4.72 -1.32 -10.98
C GLU A 493 -5.67 -0.26 -10.39
N LEU A 494 -5.48 1.02 -10.75
CA LEU A 494 -6.25 2.16 -10.25
C LEU A 494 -7.03 2.87 -11.36
N GLU A 495 -6.37 3.11 -12.50
CA GLU A 495 -6.97 3.72 -13.68
C GLU A 495 -7.69 2.64 -14.49
N LEU A 496 -8.97 2.38 -14.21
CA LEU A 496 -9.75 1.31 -14.84
C LEU A 496 -10.31 1.78 -16.22
N PRO A 497 -9.77 1.31 -17.36
CA PRO A 497 -10.21 1.77 -18.67
C PRO A 497 -11.59 1.19 -19.02
N GLU A 498 -12.46 1.97 -19.65
CA GLU A 498 -13.72 1.43 -20.15
C GLU A 498 -13.46 0.49 -21.34
N THR A 499 -13.83 -0.79 -21.20
CA THR A 499 -13.81 -1.77 -22.30
C THR A 499 -15.15 -1.74 -23.03
N GLU A 500 -15.10 -1.52 -24.34
CA GLU A 500 -16.29 -1.61 -25.19
C GLU A 500 -16.44 -3.03 -25.73
N ILE A 501 -17.65 -3.58 -25.64
CA ILE A 501 -18.02 -4.82 -26.32
C ILE A 501 -18.51 -4.43 -27.71
N GLY A 502 -17.76 -4.83 -28.74
CA GLY A 502 -18.09 -4.59 -30.14
C GLY A 502 -19.37 -5.31 -30.58
N ASN A 503 -19.86 -4.98 -31.78
CA ASN A 503 -21.11 -5.54 -32.31
C ASN A 503 -21.09 -7.08 -32.43
N ASP A 504 -19.91 -7.68 -32.60
CA ASP A 504 -19.69 -9.12 -32.74
C ASP A 504 -19.18 -9.79 -31.44
N HIS A 505 -19.43 -9.16 -30.27
CA HIS A 505 -18.91 -9.56 -28.95
C HIS A 505 -17.37 -9.49 -28.77
N GLU A 506 -16.61 -9.03 -29.76
CA GLU A 506 -15.18 -8.79 -29.64
C GLU A 506 -14.89 -7.60 -28.70
N ILE A 507 -13.95 -7.76 -27.76
CA ILE A 507 -13.62 -6.72 -26.77
C ILE A 507 -12.67 -5.70 -27.41
N VAL A 508 -13.11 -4.46 -27.53
CA VAL A 508 -12.32 -3.35 -28.09
C VAL A 508 -11.43 -2.77 -26.99
N GLU A 509 -10.20 -3.26 -26.89
CA GLU A 509 -9.23 -2.88 -25.86
C GLU A 509 -8.50 -1.54 -26.13
N MET A 510 -9.08 -0.61 -26.89
CA MET A 510 -8.42 0.65 -27.28
C MET A 510 -8.00 1.50 -26.07
N ASN A 511 -8.91 1.74 -25.12
CA ASN A 511 -8.62 2.52 -23.91
C ASN A 511 -7.54 1.83 -23.03
N LYS A 512 -7.53 0.50 -22.99
CA LYS A 512 -6.53 -0.30 -22.26
C LYS A 512 -5.14 -0.19 -22.90
N ASN A 513 -5.06 -0.19 -24.23
CA ASN A 513 -3.80 0.08 -24.94
C ASN A 513 -3.29 1.50 -24.69
N LEU A 514 -4.16 2.51 -24.72
CA LEU A 514 -3.80 3.91 -24.41
C LEU A 514 -3.28 4.06 -22.97
N LEU A 515 -3.87 3.35 -22.00
CA LEU A 515 -3.35 3.29 -20.63
C LEU A 515 -1.96 2.66 -20.55
N TYR A 516 -1.71 1.56 -21.29
CA TYR A 516 -0.38 0.94 -21.35
C TYR A 516 0.68 1.82 -22.03
N ASP A 517 0.30 2.55 -23.06
CA ASP A 517 1.19 3.51 -23.74
C ASP A 517 1.48 4.73 -22.85
N MET A 518 0.46 5.31 -22.19
CA MET A 518 0.64 6.36 -21.19
C MET A 518 1.59 5.90 -20.07
N ARG A 519 1.35 4.71 -19.50
CA ARG A 519 2.24 4.11 -18.48
C ARG A 519 3.68 3.94 -19.01
N SER A 520 3.84 3.48 -20.26
CA SER A 520 5.15 3.33 -20.88
C SER A 520 5.89 4.67 -21.02
N ASP A 521 5.18 5.74 -21.38
CA ASP A 521 5.73 7.09 -21.54
C ASP A 521 5.93 7.85 -20.22
N MET A 522 5.23 7.45 -19.16
CA MET A 522 5.52 7.91 -17.81
C MET A 522 6.74 7.21 -17.19
N ILE A 523 6.94 5.92 -17.50
CA ILE A 523 8.11 5.13 -17.05
C ILE A 523 9.40 5.54 -17.79
N ILE A 524 9.31 5.72 -19.11
CA ILE A 524 10.39 6.28 -19.94
C ILE A 524 10.14 7.78 -20.01
N PRO A 525 10.69 8.59 -19.08
CA PRO A 525 10.20 9.95 -18.78
C PRO A 525 10.13 10.84 -20.02
N LYS A 526 8.93 10.98 -20.55
CA LYS A 526 8.56 11.93 -21.60
C LYS A 526 7.52 12.90 -21.05
N GLU A 527 7.47 14.07 -21.65
CA GLU A 527 6.31 14.94 -21.54
C GLU A 527 5.30 14.53 -22.61
N GLY A 528 4.02 14.44 -22.24
CA GLY A 528 2.98 13.98 -23.14
C GLY A 528 1.57 14.30 -22.65
N GLU A 529 0.62 14.13 -23.55
CA GLU A 529 -0.82 14.23 -23.30
C GLU A 529 -1.52 13.01 -23.90
N THR A 530 -2.42 12.40 -23.14
CA THR A 530 -3.29 11.31 -23.61
C THR A 530 -4.72 11.53 -23.13
N GLU A 531 -5.69 11.10 -23.94
CA GLU A 531 -7.11 11.22 -23.65
C GLU A 531 -7.81 9.86 -23.87
N PHE A 532 -8.51 9.37 -22.86
CA PHE A 532 -9.31 8.14 -22.94
C PHE A 532 -10.41 8.13 -21.87
N THR A 533 -11.34 7.17 -21.97
CA THR A 533 -12.45 7.03 -21.03
C THR A 533 -12.12 5.99 -19.96
N ILE A 534 -12.26 6.38 -18.69
CA ILE A 534 -12.14 5.48 -17.53
C ILE A 534 -13.46 5.32 -16.77
N LEU A 535 -13.54 4.24 -16.01
CA LEU A 535 -14.61 3.91 -15.09
C LEU A 535 -14.25 4.43 -13.69
N GLN A 536 -14.88 5.52 -13.26
CA GLN A 536 -14.73 5.99 -11.88
C GLN A 536 -15.84 5.39 -10.99
N HIS A 537 -15.44 4.74 -9.90
CA HIS A 537 -16.37 4.22 -8.90
C HIS A 537 -16.63 5.24 -7.77
N PHE A 538 -17.82 5.17 -7.15
CA PHE A 538 -18.19 5.96 -5.97
C PHE A 538 -18.85 5.08 -4.91
N ASP A 539 -18.93 5.63 -3.68
CA ASP A 539 -19.67 5.06 -2.56
C ASP A 539 -19.25 3.59 -2.26
N ASP A 540 -17.95 3.34 -2.07
CA ASP A 540 -17.35 2.02 -1.86
C ASP A 540 -17.71 0.99 -2.95
N MET A 541 -17.53 1.40 -4.21
CA MET A 541 -17.84 0.60 -5.42
C MET A 541 -19.29 0.19 -5.57
N LYS A 542 -20.24 0.97 -5.04
CA LYS A 542 -21.68 0.74 -5.26
C LYS A 542 -22.20 1.45 -6.51
N ARG A 543 -21.45 2.43 -7.03
CA ARG A 543 -21.81 3.21 -8.22
C ARG A 543 -20.62 3.32 -9.15
N VAL A 544 -20.87 3.40 -10.45
CA VAL A 544 -19.86 3.65 -11.48
C VAL A 544 -20.33 4.77 -12.40
N ASN A 545 -19.38 5.55 -12.93
CA ASN A 545 -19.60 6.51 -14.00
C ASN A 545 -18.45 6.45 -15.00
N ALA A 546 -18.75 6.41 -16.30
CA ALA A 546 -17.74 6.54 -17.35
C ALA A 546 -17.38 8.02 -17.55
N ARG A 547 -16.09 8.38 -17.49
CA ARG A 547 -15.63 9.75 -17.74
C ARG A 547 -14.41 9.77 -18.66
N THR A 548 -14.50 10.54 -19.75
CA THR A 548 -13.36 10.92 -20.59
C THR A 548 -12.47 11.90 -19.84
N GLN A 549 -11.19 11.56 -19.74
CA GLN A 549 -10.19 12.33 -18.99
C GLN A 549 -8.97 12.63 -19.85
N ARG A 550 -8.43 13.83 -19.66
CA ARG A 550 -7.19 14.29 -20.30
C ARG A 550 -6.06 14.24 -19.26
N TYR A 551 -5.08 13.40 -19.55
CA TYR A 551 -3.90 13.17 -18.73
C TYR A 551 -2.74 13.98 -19.30
N PHE A 552 -2.18 14.87 -18.51
CA PHE A 552 -0.97 15.63 -18.81
C PHE A 552 0.14 15.11 -17.91
N TYR A 553 1.19 14.53 -18.47
CA TYR A 553 2.28 13.95 -17.69
C TYR A 553 3.65 14.49 -18.10
N GLY A 554 4.53 14.59 -17.11
CA GLY A 554 5.90 15.07 -17.30
C GLY A 554 6.83 14.68 -16.14
N PRO A 555 8.14 14.52 -16.41
CA PRO A 555 9.08 14.03 -15.42
C PRO A 555 9.45 15.09 -14.39
N ILE A 556 9.63 14.65 -13.14
CA ILE A 556 10.21 15.50 -12.10
C ILE A 556 11.74 15.40 -12.21
N GLU A 557 12.38 16.49 -12.65
CA GLU A 557 13.83 16.58 -12.85
C GLU A 557 14.65 16.05 -11.65
N ASP A 558 15.73 15.33 -11.95
CA ASP A 558 16.62 14.66 -10.99
C ASP A 558 15.98 13.64 -10.04
N THR A 559 14.80 13.12 -10.37
CA THR A 559 14.12 12.05 -9.61
C THR A 559 13.75 10.85 -10.51
N PRO A 560 13.35 9.69 -9.93
CA PRO A 560 12.74 8.60 -10.69
C PRO A 560 11.24 8.80 -10.94
N PHE A 561 10.66 9.95 -10.56
CA PHE A 561 9.22 10.18 -10.54
C PHE A 561 8.71 10.96 -11.75
N THR A 562 7.51 10.59 -12.20
CA THR A 562 6.75 11.31 -13.22
C THR A 562 5.42 11.77 -12.62
N LEU A 563 5.11 13.06 -12.75
CA LEU A 563 3.84 13.64 -12.31
C LEU A 563 2.83 13.57 -13.45
N ALA A 564 1.62 13.10 -13.16
CA ALA A 564 0.45 13.31 -14.00
C ALA A 564 -0.54 14.27 -13.33
N VAL A 565 -1.18 15.08 -14.17
CA VAL A 565 -2.33 15.91 -13.83
C VAL A 565 -3.48 15.49 -14.74
N VAL A 566 -4.62 15.23 -14.14
CA VAL A 566 -5.78 14.64 -14.79
C VAL A 566 -6.93 15.63 -14.73
N LEU A 567 -7.46 16.02 -15.89
CA LEU A 567 -8.54 16.99 -16.00
C LEU A 567 -9.74 16.39 -16.75
N PRO A 568 -10.97 16.57 -16.26
CA PRO A 568 -12.18 16.10 -16.95
C PRO A 568 -12.39 16.91 -18.23
N GLU A 569 -12.47 16.24 -19.38
CA GLU A 569 -12.48 16.87 -20.71
C GLU A 569 -13.56 17.96 -20.85
N LYS A 570 -14.78 17.67 -20.39
CA LYS A 570 -15.98 18.52 -20.56
C LYS A 570 -15.98 19.82 -19.76
N TYR A 571 -15.22 19.92 -18.66
CA TYR A 571 -15.32 21.08 -17.74
C TYR A 571 -14.05 21.41 -16.94
N GLY A 572 -12.94 20.66 -17.11
CA GLY A 572 -11.67 20.89 -16.42
C GLY A 572 -10.72 21.88 -17.11
N SER A 573 -11.02 22.29 -18.35
CA SER A 573 -10.17 23.17 -19.16
C SER A 573 -10.21 24.66 -18.73
N HIS A 574 -11.18 25.06 -17.90
CA HIS A 574 -11.41 26.45 -17.52
C HIS A 574 -11.71 26.58 -16.01
N GLU A 575 -10.94 27.43 -15.32
CA GLU A 575 -11.26 27.85 -13.95
C GLU A 575 -12.07 29.15 -13.94
N LEU A 576 -13.01 29.27 -12.99
CA LEU A 576 -13.57 30.55 -12.61
C LEU A 576 -12.49 31.35 -11.84
N VAL A 577 -12.24 32.62 -12.20
CA VAL A 577 -11.37 33.49 -11.40
C VAL A 577 -12.20 34.61 -10.77
N SER A 578 -12.59 34.40 -9.51
CA SER A 578 -13.38 35.32 -8.70
C SER A 578 -12.60 35.61 -7.41
N GLN A 579 -12.14 36.85 -7.23
CA GLN A 579 -11.29 37.25 -6.10
C GLN A 579 -11.72 38.62 -5.54
N GLN A 580 -11.68 38.76 -4.22
CA GLN A 580 -11.87 40.02 -3.52
C GLN A 580 -10.55 40.47 -2.88
N GLU A 581 -10.05 41.66 -3.22
CA GLU A 581 -8.90 42.22 -2.52
C GLU A 581 -9.28 42.62 -1.09
N ILE A 582 -8.48 42.16 -0.12
CA ILE A 582 -8.69 42.37 1.32
C ILE A 582 -7.97 43.62 1.83
N ARG A 583 -6.68 43.79 1.47
CA ARG A 583 -5.79 44.83 2.02
C ARG A 583 -6.29 46.27 1.83
N HIS A 584 -6.97 46.54 0.72
CA HIS A 584 -7.53 47.85 0.37
C HIS A 584 -9.07 47.86 0.39
N SER A 585 -9.70 46.82 0.97
CA SER A 585 -11.15 46.76 1.13
C SER A 585 -11.62 47.83 2.11
N ARG A 586 -12.68 48.55 1.73
CA ARG A 586 -13.45 49.43 2.65
C ARG A 586 -14.49 48.64 3.48
N LYS A 587 -14.70 47.36 3.17
CA LYS A 587 -15.63 46.46 3.86
C LYS A 587 -14.85 45.56 4.82
N ASN A 588 -15.33 45.41 6.05
CA ASN A 588 -14.73 44.51 7.02
C ASN A 588 -15.04 43.05 6.66
N VAL A 589 -14.02 42.31 6.20
CA VAL A 589 -14.22 40.98 5.61
C VAL A 589 -14.61 39.91 6.63
N THR A 590 -14.29 40.09 7.92
CA THR A 590 -14.65 39.14 8.98
C THR A 590 -16.14 39.15 9.31
N GLU A 591 -16.90 40.16 8.87
CA GLU A 591 -18.34 40.21 9.11
C GLU A 591 -19.11 39.13 8.35
N TYR A 592 -18.58 38.70 7.20
CA TYR A 592 -19.15 37.64 6.38
C TYR A 592 -18.96 36.24 6.97
N PHE A 593 -18.20 36.09 8.06
CA PHE A 593 -17.90 34.82 8.74
C PHE A 593 -18.42 34.81 10.19
N LYS A 594 -19.43 35.62 10.51
CA LYS A 594 -20.08 35.66 11.83
C LYS A 594 -21.11 34.53 11.96
N GLY A 595 -21.00 33.74 13.03
CA GLY A 595 -21.85 32.56 13.30
C GLY A 595 -21.20 31.25 12.85
N ASP A 596 -21.81 30.12 13.23
CA ASP A 596 -21.17 28.80 13.16
C ASP A 596 -21.63 27.94 11.97
N ASN A 597 -22.55 28.45 11.14
CA ASN A 597 -23.19 27.76 10.01
C ASN A 597 -22.33 27.69 8.73
N TRP A 598 -21.02 27.61 8.91
CA TRP A 598 -20.06 27.45 7.82
C TRP A 598 -18.88 26.56 8.22
N ARG A 599 -18.27 25.92 7.22
CA ARG A 599 -17.02 25.16 7.35
C ARG A 599 -16.12 25.45 6.15
N VAL A 600 -14.82 25.24 6.33
CA VAL A 600 -13.82 25.30 5.24
C VAL A 600 -13.15 23.95 5.05
N HIS A 601 -12.57 23.73 3.86
CA HIS A 601 -11.91 22.48 3.54
C HIS A 601 -10.72 22.22 4.48
N PRO A 602 -10.75 21.17 5.32
CA PRO A 602 -9.80 21.02 6.44
C PRO A 602 -8.37 20.72 6.02
N GLU A 603 -8.15 20.17 4.82
CA GLU A 603 -6.82 19.80 4.31
C GLU A 603 -6.21 20.87 3.39
N TRP A 604 -6.92 21.95 3.07
CA TRP A 604 -6.43 22.97 2.15
C TRP A 604 -5.65 24.07 2.88
N VAL A 605 -4.47 24.41 2.37
CA VAL A 605 -3.60 25.41 3.01
C VAL A 605 -3.97 26.83 2.57
N TYR A 606 -4.87 27.46 3.31
CA TYR A 606 -5.24 28.87 3.14
C TYR A 606 -4.08 29.79 3.59
N CYS A 607 -3.69 29.69 4.86
CA CYS A 607 -2.52 30.32 5.48
C CYS A 607 -2.01 29.42 6.62
N GLU A 608 -0.70 29.22 6.75
CA GLU A 608 -0.09 28.43 7.82
C GLU A 608 1.23 29.08 8.30
N TYR A 609 1.62 28.85 9.55
CA TYR A 609 2.92 29.28 10.10
C TYR A 609 3.99 28.25 9.76
N ASN A 610 5.20 28.70 9.41
CA ASN A 610 6.30 27.80 9.02
C ASN A 610 6.84 26.97 10.20
N SER A 611 6.77 27.49 11.42
CA SER A 611 7.10 26.73 12.63
C SER A 611 6.16 27.04 13.79
N VAL A 612 6.02 26.08 14.69
CA VAL A 612 5.34 26.27 15.99
C VAL A 612 5.97 27.43 16.77
N SER A 613 7.31 27.56 16.70
CA SER A 613 8.03 28.65 17.37
C SER A 613 7.67 30.05 16.81
N ASP A 614 7.18 30.14 15.58
CA ASP A 614 6.73 31.42 15.01
C ASP A 614 5.28 31.74 15.40
N LEU A 615 4.44 30.72 15.59
CA LEU A 615 3.13 30.88 16.21
C LEU A 615 3.26 31.31 17.69
N GLU A 616 4.13 30.66 18.45
CA GLU A 616 4.40 30.97 19.87
C GLU A 616 4.88 32.41 20.05
N LYS A 617 5.92 32.83 19.31
CA LYS A 617 6.41 34.23 19.33
C LYS A 617 5.33 35.25 18.97
N GLU A 618 4.41 34.91 18.07
CA GLU A 618 3.31 35.80 17.68
C GLU A 618 2.20 35.85 18.74
N ARG A 619 1.91 34.75 19.46
CA ARG A 619 1.03 34.74 20.65
C ARG A 619 1.62 35.54 21.81
N GLU A 620 2.93 35.39 22.06
CA GLU A 620 3.65 36.23 23.02
C GLU A 620 3.55 37.73 22.66
N ASN A 621 3.74 38.07 21.38
CA ASN A 621 3.61 39.45 20.89
C ASN A 621 2.17 39.98 20.89
N SER A 622 1.15 39.13 20.79
CA SER A 622 -0.26 39.54 20.85
C SER A 622 -0.78 39.74 22.28
N GLY A 623 -0.02 39.31 23.29
CA GLY A 623 -0.41 39.37 24.71
C GLY A 623 -1.33 38.22 25.15
N GLU A 624 -1.43 37.17 24.33
CA GLU A 624 -2.27 36.00 24.60
C GLU A 624 -1.47 34.98 25.43
N TYR A 625 -1.54 35.11 26.76
CA TYR A 625 -0.84 34.22 27.70
C TYR A 625 -1.35 32.78 27.58
N ALA A 626 -0.61 31.94 26.85
CA ALA A 626 -0.81 30.50 26.86
C ALA A 626 -0.51 29.94 28.26
N THR A 627 -1.45 29.19 28.83
CA THR A 627 -1.14 28.29 29.95
C THR A 627 -0.19 27.21 29.46
N ARG A 628 0.71 26.76 30.34
CA ARG A 628 1.85 25.88 29.99
C ARG A 628 1.46 24.51 29.41
N ASP A 629 0.18 24.16 29.50
CA ASP A 629 -0.41 22.88 29.11
C ASP A 629 -1.35 22.99 27.89
N GLN A 630 -1.53 24.18 27.28
CA GLN A 630 -2.33 24.34 26.05
C GLN A 630 -1.44 24.26 24.79
N GLU A 631 -1.78 23.37 23.87
CA GLU A 631 -1.02 23.22 22.62
C GLU A 631 -0.99 24.50 21.78
N PRO A 632 0.16 24.84 21.16
CA PRO A 632 0.27 25.91 20.18
C PRO A 632 -0.29 25.47 18.82
N SER A 633 -1.60 25.21 18.75
CA SER A 633 -2.33 25.02 17.49
C SER A 633 -3.75 25.62 17.54
N PHE A 634 -4.38 25.81 16.38
CA PHE A 634 -5.78 26.26 16.28
C PHE A 634 -6.72 25.08 16.53
N GLY A 635 -7.83 25.33 17.21
CA GLY A 635 -8.85 24.32 17.51
C GLY A 635 -9.61 23.84 16.27
N SER A 636 -9.75 24.71 15.25
CA SER A 636 -10.30 24.32 13.95
C SER A 636 -9.69 25.10 12.77
N PRO A 637 -9.84 24.60 11.51
CA PRO A 637 -9.46 25.33 10.30
C PRO A 637 -10.15 26.69 10.15
N GLU A 638 -11.40 26.81 10.61
CA GLU A 638 -12.18 28.05 10.61
C GLU A 638 -11.53 29.13 11.50
N GLU A 639 -11.07 28.75 12.69
CA GLU A 639 -10.35 29.64 13.61
C GLU A 639 -9.04 30.15 12.98
N GLN A 640 -8.29 29.25 12.36
CA GLN A 640 -7.06 29.58 11.63
C GLN A 640 -7.32 30.59 10.50
N VAL A 641 -8.36 30.37 9.69
CA VAL A 641 -8.77 31.30 8.62
C VAL A 641 -9.17 32.67 9.21
N LEU A 642 -9.99 32.71 10.26
CA LEU A 642 -10.41 33.96 10.91
C LEU A 642 -9.22 34.76 11.46
N HIS A 643 -8.27 34.09 12.10
CA HIS A 643 -7.04 34.70 12.62
C HIS A 643 -6.23 35.38 11.51
N PHE A 644 -6.01 34.69 10.38
CA PHE A 644 -5.28 35.25 9.25
C PHE A 644 -6.08 36.35 8.50
N LEU A 645 -7.41 36.25 8.39
CA LEU A 645 -8.25 37.32 7.84
C LEU A 645 -8.19 38.61 8.67
N ALA A 646 -8.26 38.47 10.01
CA ALA A 646 -8.12 39.60 10.93
C ALA A 646 -6.72 40.24 10.89
N ARG A 647 -5.68 39.47 10.55
CA ARG A 647 -4.31 39.95 10.34
C ARG A 647 -4.13 40.60 8.96
N ALA A 648 -4.74 40.06 7.90
CA ALA A 648 -4.64 40.53 6.52
C ALA A 648 -5.24 41.93 6.28
N GLY A 649 -6.18 42.35 7.15
CA GLY A 649 -6.72 43.71 7.16
C GLY A 649 -5.82 44.77 7.83
N ARG A 650 -4.73 44.38 8.51
CA ARG A 650 -3.86 45.31 9.26
C ARG A 650 -2.81 45.98 8.34
N PRO A 651 -2.41 47.24 8.60
CA PRO A 651 -1.31 47.88 7.88
C PRO A 651 -0.01 47.11 8.10
N GLY A 652 0.76 46.90 7.03
CA GLY A 652 2.02 46.14 7.05
C GLY A 652 1.92 44.68 6.62
N TRP A 653 0.71 44.13 6.39
CA TRP A 653 0.52 42.77 5.88
C TRP A 653 1.24 42.53 4.53
N LYS A 654 1.80 41.33 4.38
CA LYS A 654 2.44 40.84 3.15
C LYS A 654 1.91 39.45 2.80
N TRP A 655 1.64 39.21 1.52
CA TRP A 655 1.30 37.88 1.02
C TRP A 655 2.61 37.10 0.76
N MET A 656 2.92 36.15 1.62
CA MET A 656 4.10 35.29 1.52
C MET A 656 3.71 34.00 0.78
N SER A 657 4.50 33.56 -0.21
CA SER A 657 4.08 32.51 -1.16
C SER A 657 4.36 31.10 -0.65
N VAL A 658 3.38 30.20 -0.82
CA VAL A 658 3.50 28.75 -0.54
C VAL A 658 4.68 28.09 -1.25
N ARG A 659 5.07 28.57 -2.44
CA ARG A 659 6.23 28.04 -3.18
C ARG A 659 7.52 28.71 -2.69
N PRO A 660 8.55 27.94 -2.26
CA PRO A 660 9.89 28.46 -2.10
C PRO A 660 10.37 29.04 -3.43
N LYS A 661 10.97 30.23 -3.42
CA LYS A 661 11.67 30.74 -4.61
C LYS A 661 12.88 29.84 -4.87
N PRO A 662 13.09 29.33 -6.10
CA PRO A 662 14.24 28.49 -6.38
C PRO A 662 15.54 29.27 -6.07
N PRO A 663 16.58 28.60 -5.55
CA PRO A 663 17.88 29.22 -5.38
C PRO A 663 18.38 29.64 -6.77
N GLN A 664 18.63 30.94 -6.95
CA GLN A 664 19.19 31.43 -8.21
C GLN A 664 20.62 30.89 -8.35
N PRO A 665 20.97 30.25 -9.48
CA PRO A 665 22.32 29.77 -9.68
C PRO A 665 23.29 30.95 -9.76
N HIS A 666 24.25 30.99 -8.84
CA HIS A 666 25.39 31.90 -8.92
C HIS A 666 26.31 31.46 -10.06
N HIS A 667 26.01 31.91 -11.28
CA HIS A 667 26.97 31.84 -12.38
C HIS A 667 28.05 32.91 -12.22
N ASN A 668 29.27 32.56 -12.66
CA ASN A 668 30.47 33.40 -12.73
C ASN A 668 31.27 33.60 -11.43
N MET A 669 32.22 32.69 -11.18
CA MET A 669 33.62 33.13 -11.06
C MET A 669 34.59 32.05 -11.55
N HIS A 670 35.59 32.45 -12.33
CA HIS A 670 36.56 31.55 -12.95
C HIS A 670 37.70 31.15 -12.01
N VAL A 671 38.14 29.89 -12.16
CA VAL A 671 39.53 29.40 -12.16
C VAL A 671 40.59 30.23 -11.40
N ALA A 672 41.02 29.71 -10.24
CA ALA A 672 42.39 29.87 -9.73
C ALA A 672 42.76 28.69 -8.80
N THR A 673 44.02 28.24 -8.88
CA THR A 673 44.58 27.10 -8.13
C THR A 673 44.86 27.40 -6.65
N PRO A 674 45.01 26.37 -5.78
CA PRO A 674 45.07 26.56 -4.34
C PRO A 674 46.50 26.82 -3.82
N VAL A 675 46.67 27.88 -3.02
CA VAL A 675 47.78 28.01 -2.06
C VAL A 675 47.20 28.56 -0.77
N GLY A 676 47.40 27.86 0.34
CA GLY A 676 46.68 28.12 1.58
C GLY A 676 47.24 29.26 2.43
N HIS A 677 46.37 29.89 3.21
CA HIS A 677 46.63 30.37 4.57
C HIS A 677 45.31 30.39 5.35
N PHE A 678 45.28 29.79 6.54
CA PHE A 678 44.10 29.81 7.41
C PHE A 678 43.97 31.17 8.12
N GLY A 679 42.77 31.74 8.10
CA GLY A 679 42.44 32.98 8.82
C GLY A 679 40.91 33.19 8.87
N PRO A 680 40.27 33.21 10.07
CA PRO A 680 38.82 33.09 10.18
C PRO A 680 38.09 34.44 10.14
N HIS A 681 37.92 35.02 8.96
CA HIS A 681 37.03 36.19 8.76
C HIS A 681 36.20 36.09 7.46
N ILE A 682 35.15 35.25 7.48
CA ILE A 682 34.04 35.38 6.54
C ILE A 682 32.89 36.08 7.26
N ASN A 683 32.56 37.28 6.81
CA ASN A 683 31.42 38.04 7.32
C ASN A 683 30.11 37.30 7.01
N VAL A 684 29.44 36.82 8.05
CA VAL A 684 28.08 36.30 8.00
C VAL A 684 27.11 37.48 7.80
N GLN A 685 26.97 37.94 6.57
CA GLN A 685 25.91 38.87 6.19
C GLN A 685 24.88 38.15 5.31
N GLY A 686 23.66 38.02 5.84
CA GLY A 686 22.50 37.66 5.03
C GLY A 686 22.16 36.17 4.95
N SER A 687 22.21 35.43 6.06
CA SER A 687 21.28 34.30 6.18
C SER A 687 19.86 34.83 6.00
N ARG A 688 19.21 34.49 4.88
CA ARG A 688 17.80 34.81 4.65
C ARG A 688 17.00 34.03 5.68
N LYS A 689 16.65 34.67 6.79
CA LYS A 689 15.75 34.10 7.80
C LYS A 689 14.51 33.57 7.07
N ALA A 690 14.13 32.33 7.35
CA ALA A 690 12.90 31.75 6.85
C ALA A 690 11.73 32.68 7.21
N GLU A 691 10.82 32.86 6.27
CA GLU A 691 9.66 33.74 6.44
C GLU A 691 8.67 33.05 7.41
N PRO A 692 8.01 33.75 8.35
CA PRO A 692 7.34 33.09 9.48
C PRO A 692 6.01 32.40 9.13
N TYR A 693 5.39 32.75 8.01
CA TYR A 693 4.13 32.17 7.54
C TYR A 693 4.05 32.20 6.01
N PHE A 694 3.17 31.38 5.44
CA PHE A 694 2.86 31.32 4.02
C PHE A 694 1.35 31.25 3.79
N CYS A 695 0.86 31.80 2.68
CA CYS A 695 -0.56 31.89 2.36
C CYS A 695 -0.81 31.75 0.85
N ASP A 696 -1.84 31.00 0.44
CA ASP A 696 -2.36 31.13 -0.92
C ASP A 696 -3.33 32.33 -0.98
N ARG A 697 -2.76 33.46 -1.45
CA ARG A 697 -3.51 34.70 -1.70
C ARG A 697 -4.74 34.47 -2.58
N ALA A 698 -4.63 33.67 -3.64
CA ALA A 698 -5.71 33.49 -4.60
C ALA A 698 -6.88 32.73 -3.98
N LEU A 699 -6.58 31.67 -3.20
CA LEU A 699 -7.58 30.88 -2.49
C LEU A 699 -8.32 31.73 -1.44
N ILE A 700 -7.59 32.45 -0.58
CA ILE A 700 -8.22 33.32 0.44
C ILE A 700 -9.04 34.45 -0.19
N GLN A 701 -8.57 35.05 -1.28
CA GLN A 701 -9.31 36.10 -1.97
C GLN A 701 -10.56 35.55 -2.69
N SER A 702 -10.56 34.28 -3.12
CA SER A 702 -11.78 33.59 -3.58
C SER A 702 -12.72 33.25 -2.41
N LEU A 703 -12.19 32.75 -1.29
CA LEU A 703 -12.98 32.39 -0.11
C LEU A 703 -13.79 33.59 0.42
N VAL A 704 -13.15 34.76 0.57
CA VAL A 704 -13.84 35.99 0.96
C VAL A 704 -14.88 36.40 -0.07
N ARG A 705 -14.60 36.21 -1.37
CA ARG A 705 -15.53 36.57 -2.44
C ARG A 705 -16.75 35.66 -2.48
N ASP A 706 -16.56 34.36 -2.28
CA ASP A 706 -17.62 33.36 -2.24
C ASP A 706 -18.48 33.57 -0.98
N ALA A 707 -17.86 33.83 0.18
CA ALA A 707 -18.55 34.24 1.41
C ALA A 707 -19.43 35.49 1.22
N MET A 708 -18.96 36.51 0.49
CA MET A 708 -19.75 37.70 0.15
C MET A 708 -20.94 37.41 -0.78
N VAL A 709 -20.83 36.39 -1.64
CA VAL A 709 -21.92 35.98 -2.55
C VAL A 709 -22.95 35.11 -1.83
N THR A 710 -22.52 34.31 -0.85
CA THR A 710 -23.39 33.44 -0.04
C THR A 710 -23.97 34.11 1.21
N ASP A 711 -23.51 35.31 1.61
CA ASP A 711 -24.06 36.11 2.74
C ASP A 711 -25.59 36.27 2.72
N GLY A 712 -26.19 36.28 1.53
CA GLY A 712 -27.65 36.33 1.34
C GLY A 712 -28.41 35.08 1.83
N LEU A 713 -27.74 33.98 2.18
CA LEU A 713 -28.36 32.83 2.84
C LEU A 713 -28.70 33.12 4.31
N ASP A 714 -27.77 33.74 5.03
CA ASP A 714 -27.82 33.89 6.49
C ASP A 714 -28.74 35.05 6.94
N ARG A 715 -29.01 35.99 6.02
CA ARG A 715 -29.91 37.12 6.28
C ARG A 715 -31.36 36.65 6.19
N ASN A 716 -31.91 36.28 7.35
CA ASN A 716 -33.33 35.97 7.57
C ASN A 716 -34.27 36.80 6.69
N SER A 717 -35.19 36.13 5.99
CA SER A 717 -36.15 36.75 5.06
C SER A 717 -37.30 37.51 5.76
N THR A 718 -37.02 38.15 6.89
CA THR A 718 -37.94 38.86 7.77
C THR A 718 -37.48 40.30 8.00
N GLY A 719 -37.48 41.14 6.95
CA GLY A 719 -37.09 42.55 7.11
C GLY A 719 -37.27 43.49 5.91
N SER A 720 -38.37 44.24 5.91
CA SER A 720 -38.62 45.51 5.19
C SER A 720 -38.79 45.50 3.65
N PRO A 721 -39.87 46.08 3.10
CA PRO A 721 -40.11 46.21 1.66
C PRO A 721 -39.37 47.40 0.98
N ASN A 722 -38.54 48.16 1.72
CA ASN A 722 -37.89 49.38 1.23
C ASN A 722 -36.36 49.33 1.38
N GLY A 723 -35.73 48.36 0.70
CA GLY A 723 -34.30 48.33 0.44
C GLY A 723 -34.07 47.89 -1.00
N LYS A 724 -33.11 48.49 -1.71
CA LYS A 724 -32.80 48.10 -3.09
C LYS A 724 -32.43 46.61 -3.13
N GLU A 725 -33.20 45.82 -3.88
CA GLU A 725 -32.91 44.40 -4.09
C GLU A 725 -31.60 44.25 -4.89
N ASP A 726 -30.48 44.05 -4.20
CA ASP A 726 -29.27 43.50 -4.82
C ASP A 726 -29.53 42.02 -5.14
N LYS A 727 -30.18 41.78 -6.30
CA LYS A 727 -30.60 40.46 -6.78
C LYS A 727 -29.42 39.58 -7.16
N HIS A 728 -28.77 39.00 -6.15
CA HIS A 728 -27.79 37.93 -6.39
C HIS A 728 -28.51 36.69 -6.94
N PRO A 729 -28.04 36.10 -8.08
CA PRO A 729 -28.72 34.97 -8.70
C PRO A 729 -28.87 33.75 -7.77
N ILE A 730 -27.86 33.47 -6.93
CA ILE A 730 -27.87 32.33 -6.00
C ILE A 730 -28.89 32.53 -4.87
N ALA A 731 -28.94 33.73 -4.28
CA ALA A 731 -29.96 34.06 -3.28
C ALA A 731 -31.37 34.06 -3.90
N THR A 732 -31.50 34.48 -5.16
CA THR A 732 -32.77 34.44 -5.91
C THR A 732 -33.19 33.00 -6.21
N LEU A 733 -32.26 32.14 -6.66
CA LEU A 733 -32.48 30.72 -6.91
C LEU A 733 -32.91 29.99 -5.63
N LEU A 734 -32.19 30.21 -4.52
CA LEU A 734 -32.54 29.64 -3.21
C LEU A 734 -33.86 30.20 -2.68
N ALA A 735 -34.20 31.46 -2.94
CA ALA A 735 -35.51 32.04 -2.60
C ALA A 735 -36.65 31.46 -3.47
N ILE A 736 -36.39 31.15 -4.74
CA ILE A 736 -37.34 30.47 -5.65
C ILE A 736 -37.54 29.01 -5.22
N LEU A 737 -36.46 28.27 -4.96
CA LEU A 737 -36.49 26.93 -4.39
C LEU A 737 -37.21 26.91 -3.03
N LYS A 738 -36.97 27.91 -2.17
CA LYS A 738 -37.72 28.13 -0.92
C LYS A 738 -39.22 28.33 -1.19
N ARG A 739 -39.60 29.21 -2.12
CA ARG A 739 -41.02 29.49 -2.43
C ARG A 739 -41.77 28.34 -3.08
N GLN A 740 -41.13 27.58 -3.97
CA GLN A 740 -41.79 26.53 -4.76
C GLN A 740 -41.70 25.14 -4.13
N GLY A 741 -40.61 24.83 -3.42
CA GLY A 741 -40.39 23.52 -2.79
C GLY A 741 -41.03 23.37 -1.40
N TYR A 742 -40.91 24.38 -0.54
CA TYR A 742 -41.28 24.24 0.89
C TYR A 742 -42.79 24.15 1.12
N GLN A 743 -43.60 24.57 0.14
CA GLN A 743 -45.06 24.40 0.18
C GLN A 743 -45.51 22.98 -0.18
N LYS A 744 -44.62 22.12 -0.68
CA LYS A 744 -44.93 20.74 -1.12
C LYS A 744 -44.17 19.65 -0.36
N PHE A 745 -42.97 19.93 0.14
CA PHE A 745 -42.10 18.94 0.78
C PHE A 745 -41.48 19.48 2.07
N ILE A 746 -41.31 18.59 3.06
CA ILE A 746 -40.62 18.92 4.32
C ILE A 746 -39.09 18.92 4.06
N VAL A 747 -38.52 20.13 4.01
CA VAL A 747 -37.06 20.36 3.88
C VAL A 747 -36.44 20.42 5.28
N THR A 748 -35.39 19.63 5.53
CA THR A 748 -34.65 19.66 6.81
C THR A 748 -33.52 20.69 6.76
N THR A 749 -32.63 20.55 5.77
CA THR A 749 -31.42 21.38 5.62
C THR A 749 -31.29 21.83 4.16
N SER A 750 -30.80 23.06 3.95
CA SER A 750 -30.41 23.58 2.64
C SER A 750 -28.96 24.02 2.68
N PHE A 751 -28.15 23.65 1.69
CA PHE A 751 -26.71 23.90 1.72
C PHE A 751 -26.15 24.40 0.38
N VAL A 752 -24.99 25.05 0.46
CA VAL A 752 -24.20 25.52 -0.68
C VAL A 752 -22.74 25.21 -0.41
N ALA A 753 -22.12 24.44 -1.29
CA ALA A 753 -20.67 24.25 -1.31
C ALA A 753 -20.08 25.00 -2.51
N THR A 754 -19.00 25.75 -2.28
CA THR A 754 -18.35 26.56 -3.31
C THR A 754 -16.94 26.06 -3.60
N ARG A 755 -16.44 26.38 -4.80
CA ARG A 755 -15.11 25.97 -5.27
C ARG A 755 -13.92 26.41 -4.39
N SER A 756 -14.10 27.37 -3.49
CA SER A 756 -13.05 27.83 -2.55
C SER A 756 -12.98 27.00 -1.27
N GLY A 757 -13.77 25.92 -1.19
CA GLY A 757 -13.84 25.03 -0.03
C GLY A 757 -14.80 25.51 1.06
N LEU A 758 -15.53 26.61 0.84
CA LEU A 758 -16.58 27.08 1.77
C LEU A 758 -17.86 26.26 1.59
N LEU A 759 -18.28 25.60 2.66
CA LEU A 759 -19.62 25.03 2.86
C LEU A 759 -20.43 25.99 3.75
N ARG A 760 -21.68 26.29 3.36
CA ARG A 760 -22.69 26.92 4.22
C ARG A 760 -23.97 26.10 4.23
N TRP A 761 -24.72 26.15 5.33
CA TRP A 761 -26.01 25.51 5.43
C TRP A 761 -27.01 26.32 6.26
N ILE A 762 -28.29 26.00 6.09
CA ILE A 762 -29.40 26.49 6.90
C ILE A 762 -30.26 25.28 7.29
N ASP A 763 -30.40 25.06 8.59
CA ASP A 763 -31.31 24.05 9.14
C ASP A 763 -32.67 24.68 9.41
N HIS A 764 -33.69 24.17 8.74
CA HIS A 764 -35.10 24.56 8.89
C HIS A 764 -35.76 23.74 10.00
N ILE A 765 -35.22 22.56 10.26
CA ILE A 765 -35.56 21.68 11.38
C ILE A 765 -34.27 21.41 12.15
N LYS A 766 -34.14 21.98 13.36
CA LYS A 766 -32.99 21.71 14.22
C LYS A 766 -33.02 20.25 14.70
N LYS A 767 -31.92 19.50 14.50
CA LYS A 767 -31.71 18.23 15.22
C LYS A 767 -31.65 18.51 16.74
N PRO A 768 -32.08 17.57 17.61
CA PRO A 768 -31.79 17.64 19.04
C PRO A 768 -30.30 17.38 19.29
N ASP A 769 -29.69 18.07 20.26
CA ASP A 769 -28.26 17.95 20.57
C ASP A 769 -27.83 16.54 21.03
N ASP A 770 -28.78 15.71 21.50
CA ASP A 770 -28.56 14.32 21.94
C ASP A 770 -28.55 13.27 20.79
N SER A 771 -28.54 13.67 19.50
CA SER A 771 -28.53 12.70 18.41
C SER A 771 -27.14 12.05 18.21
N PRO A 772 -27.01 10.70 18.22
CA PRO A 772 -25.71 10.03 18.09
C PRO A 772 -25.13 10.04 16.67
N GLU A 773 -25.87 10.55 15.68
CA GLU A 773 -25.41 10.74 14.30
C GLU A 773 -24.87 12.16 14.15
N PRO A 774 -23.64 12.35 13.60
CA PRO A 774 -23.02 13.67 13.45
C PRO A 774 -23.86 14.63 12.60
N HIS A 775 -23.51 15.92 12.66
CA HIS A 775 -24.22 16.91 11.87
C HIS A 775 -23.77 16.86 10.39
N PHE A 776 -24.67 17.19 9.46
CA PHE A 776 -24.39 17.20 8.01
C PHE A 776 -23.09 17.98 7.69
N SER A 777 -22.85 19.09 8.39
CA SER A 777 -21.66 19.93 8.22
C SER A 777 -20.34 19.28 8.60
N GLU A 778 -20.36 18.29 9.49
CA GLU A 778 -19.16 17.61 9.99
C GLU A 778 -18.72 16.52 9.01
N GLU A 779 -19.68 15.68 8.58
CA GLU A 779 -19.46 14.67 7.53
C GLU A 779 -19.05 15.31 6.19
N ASN A 780 -19.64 16.46 5.85
CA ASN A 780 -19.50 17.08 4.52
C ASN A 780 -18.50 18.25 4.48
N ALA A 781 -17.66 18.43 5.50
CA ALA A 781 -16.65 19.51 5.54
C ALA A 781 -15.70 19.49 4.31
N ARG A 782 -15.41 18.30 3.75
CA ARG A 782 -14.69 18.12 2.48
C ARG A 782 -15.63 18.13 1.27
N ALA A 783 -16.49 19.14 1.17
CA ALA A 783 -17.66 19.11 0.28
C ALA A 783 -17.34 18.79 -1.19
N MET A 784 -16.20 19.24 -1.72
CA MET A 784 -15.80 18.98 -3.11
C MET A 784 -15.34 17.54 -3.37
N ASP A 785 -14.92 16.81 -2.33
CA ASP A 785 -14.53 15.40 -2.43
C ASP A 785 -15.72 14.45 -2.36
N MET A 786 -16.85 14.90 -1.82
CA MET A 786 -18.06 14.10 -1.61
C MET A 786 -18.71 13.67 -2.93
N SER A 787 -19.26 12.44 -2.94
CA SER A 787 -19.85 11.86 -4.15
C SER A 787 -21.04 12.67 -4.69
N TRP A 788 -21.84 13.31 -3.83
CA TRP A 788 -22.93 14.20 -4.29
C TRP A 788 -22.42 15.43 -5.06
N TYR A 789 -21.29 16.03 -4.66
CA TYR A 789 -20.73 17.19 -5.34
C TYR A 789 -20.16 16.79 -6.70
N LYS A 790 -19.37 15.70 -6.72
CA LYS A 790 -18.77 15.13 -7.93
C LYS A 790 -19.84 14.69 -8.94
N ARG A 791 -20.88 13.99 -8.49
CA ARG A 791 -22.01 13.53 -9.33
C ARG A 791 -22.88 14.67 -9.83
N ALA A 792 -23.15 15.71 -9.04
CA ALA A 792 -23.92 16.87 -9.50
C ALA A 792 -23.27 17.58 -10.69
N ILE A 793 -21.93 17.62 -10.71
CA ILE A 793 -21.15 18.24 -11.79
C ILE A 793 -21.12 17.36 -13.05
N ASP A 794 -20.90 16.05 -12.90
CA ASP A 794 -21.00 15.10 -14.03
C ASP A 794 -22.41 15.10 -14.63
N GLN A 795 -23.45 15.12 -13.79
CA GLN A 795 -24.84 15.14 -14.22
C GLN A 795 -25.20 16.43 -14.98
N HIS A 796 -24.67 17.59 -14.57
CA HIS A 796 -24.86 18.85 -15.32
C HIS A 796 -24.24 18.79 -16.73
N ALA A 797 -23.15 18.02 -16.91
CA ALA A 797 -22.54 17.78 -18.21
C ALA A 797 -23.35 16.80 -19.09
N VAL A 798 -24.33 16.08 -18.53
CA VAL A 798 -25.32 15.25 -19.26
C VAL A 798 -26.60 16.05 -19.54
N GLU A 799 -27.16 16.74 -18.53
CA GLU A 799 -28.36 17.56 -18.63
C GLU A 799 -28.27 18.76 -17.68
N GLN A 800 -28.11 19.97 -18.24
CA GLN A 800 -27.75 21.19 -17.49
C GLN A 800 -28.74 21.54 -16.37
N ASP A 801 -30.05 21.39 -16.61
CA ASP A 801 -31.10 21.74 -15.65
C ASP A 801 -31.43 20.62 -14.65
N SER A 802 -30.72 19.48 -14.69
CA SER A 802 -31.08 18.30 -13.92
C SER A 802 -30.55 18.29 -12.48
N PHE A 803 -31.31 17.64 -11.59
CA PHE A 803 -30.96 17.40 -10.19
C PHE A 803 -30.50 15.95 -9.98
N VAL A 804 -29.46 15.75 -9.17
CA VAL A 804 -29.04 14.44 -8.67
C VAL A 804 -29.72 14.16 -7.34
N TYR A 805 -30.57 13.15 -7.31
CA TYR A 805 -31.19 12.61 -6.10
C TYR A 805 -30.45 11.35 -5.65
N SER A 806 -30.30 11.21 -4.33
CA SER A 806 -29.71 10.04 -3.67
C SER A 806 -30.28 9.83 -2.27
N VAL A 807 -30.38 8.56 -1.86
CA VAL A 807 -30.71 8.12 -0.49
C VAL A 807 -29.54 7.36 0.13
N PRO A 808 -29.42 7.31 1.47
CA PRO A 808 -28.47 6.43 2.13
C PRO A 808 -28.75 4.95 1.83
N PHE A 809 -27.68 4.16 1.63
CA PHE A 809 -27.78 2.73 1.34
C PHE A 809 -28.39 1.96 2.51
N GLY A 810 -29.17 0.91 2.19
CA GLY A 810 -29.76 0.03 3.21
C GLY A 810 -30.79 0.69 4.14
N SER A 811 -31.26 1.89 3.81
CA SER A 811 -32.23 2.66 4.61
C SER A 811 -33.47 1.85 5.03
N GLY A 812 -33.92 0.93 4.19
CA GLY A 812 -35.06 0.04 4.48
C GLY A 812 -34.88 -0.96 5.63
N TYR A 813 -33.66 -1.32 6.04
CA TYR A 813 -33.42 -2.21 7.19
C TYR A 813 -33.41 -1.47 8.53
N ASN A 814 -33.11 -0.17 8.52
CA ASN A 814 -33.09 0.63 9.73
C ASN A 814 -34.54 0.98 10.11
N SER A 815 -35.02 0.44 11.24
CA SER A 815 -36.39 0.59 11.77
C SER A 815 -36.83 2.03 12.13
N LYS A 816 -36.07 3.05 11.69
CA LYS A 816 -36.34 4.48 11.80
C LYS A 816 -36.65 5.08 10.42
N THR A 817 -37.72 4.64 9.76
CA THR A 817 -38.19 5.20 8.47
C THR A 817 -38.22 6.73 8.47
N ASN A 818 -38.74 7.31 9.56
CA ASN A 818 -38.90 8.75 9.78
C ASN A 818 -37.58 9.56 9.83
N ALA A 819 -36.42 8.90 9.88
CA ALA A 819 -35.10 9.54 9.89
C ALA A 819 -34.43 9.57 8.50
N THR A 820 -34.99 8.89 7.50
CA THR A 820 -34.36 8.77 6.17
C THR A 820 -34.47 10.09 5.38
N LEU A 821 -33.32 10.59 4.93
CA LEU A 821 -33.20 11.86 4.20
C LEU A 821 -32.83 11.63 2.73
N VAL A 822 -33.62 12.20 1.83
CA VAL A 822 -33.30 12.28 0.40
C VAL A 822 -32.47 13.53 0.18
N THR A 823 -31.24 13.37 -0.32
CA THR A 823 -30.40 14.50 -0.72
C THR A 823 -30.59 14.77 -2.20
N ALA A 824 -30.99 16.00 -2.56
CA ALA A 824 -30.96 16.49 -3.93
C ALA A 824 -29.84 17.53 -4.08
N SER A 825 -29.08 17.44 -5.17
CA SER A 825 -27.95 18.33 -5.46
C SER A 825 -27.95 18.77 -6.93
N HIS A 826 -27.46 19.99 -7.18
CA HIS A 826 -27.42 20.59 -8.51
C HIS A 826 -26.21 21.52 -8.64
N ALA A 827 -25.46 21.38 -9.73
CA ALA A 827 -24.25 22.16 -9.99
C ALA A 827 -24.55 23.48 -10.72
N ILE A 828 -23.95 24.56 -10.21
CA ILE A 828 -24.02 25.89 -10.81
C ILE A 828 -22.75 26.12 -11.63
N PHE A 829 -22.94 26.24 -12.95
CA PHE A 829 -21.90 26.65 -13.88
C PHE A 829 -22.05 28.14 -14.21
N ILE A 830 -20.92 28.81 -14.42
CA ILE A 830 -20.87 30.19 -14.91
C ILE A 830 -20.27 30.19 -16.31
N GLU A 831 -20.98 30.82 -17.24
CA GLU A 831 -20.54 31.01 -18.62
C GLU A 831 -20.05 32.46 -18.83
N HIS A 832 -18.85 32.62 -19.41
CA HIS A 832 -18.34 33.91 -19.85
C HIS A 832 -17.59 33.77 -21.18
N ARG A 833 -18.04 34.49 -22.21
CA ARG A 833 -17.44 34.49 -23.57
C ARG A 833 -17.32 33.09 -24.21
N GLY A 834 -18.28 32.19 -23.93
CA GLY A 834 -18.29 30.81 -24.43
C GLY A 834 -17.46 29.82 -23.59
N HIS A 835 -16.73 30.28 -22.58
CA HIS A 835 -16.07 29.42 -21.60
C HIS A 835 -17.02 29.15 -20.44
N LYS A 836 -17.17 27.88 -20.05
CA LYS A 836 -17.98 27.42 -18.91
C LYS A 836 -17.08 26.85 -17.83
N ALA A 837 -17.35 27.17 -16.58
CA ALA A 837 -16.65 26.61 -15.42
C ALA A 837 -17.62 26.35 -14.24
N PRO A 838 -17.44 25.26 -13.47
CA PRO A 838 -18.22 25.00 -12.26
C PRO A 838 -17.86 26.01 -11.15
N ALA A 839 -18.88 26.60 -10.52
CA ALA A 839 -18.71 27.64 -9.51
C ALA A 839 -19.05 27.15 -8.09
N ALA A 840 -20.16 26.41 -7.96
CA ALA A 840 -20.69 25.90 -6.71
C ALA A 840 -21.64 24.73 -6.97
N VAL A 841 -21.95 23.94 -5.94
CA VAL A 841 -23.07 22.98 -5.93
C VAL A 841 -24.02 23.38 -4.80
N VAL A 842 -25.31 23.44 -5.11
CA VAL A 842 -26.38 23.70 -4.14
C VAL A 842 -27.15 22.41 -3.87
N GLY A 843 -27.69 22.26 -2.67
CA GLY A 843 -28.48 21.09 -2.33
C GLY A 843 -29.49 21.28 -1.22
N LEU A 844 -30.38 20.30 -1.14
CA LEU A 844 -31.52 20.23 -0.24
C LEU A 844 -31.62 18.81 0.33
N GLN A 845 -31.89 18.71 1.63
CA GLN A 845 -32.31 17.45 2.25
C GLN A 845 -33.81 17.48 2.54
N PHE A 846 -34.50 16.43 2.14
CA PHE A 846 -35.94 16.24 2.35
C PHE A 846 -36.20 15.00 3.20
N GLN A 847 -37.28 15.00 3.99
CA GLN A 847 -37.78 13.76 4.58
C GLN A 847 -38.35 12.84 3.49
N HIS A 848 -37.89 11.59 3.44
CA HIS A 848 -38.35 10.59 2.47
C HIS A 848 -39.87 10.37 2.52
N ASP A 849 -40.44 10.21 3.72
CA ASP A 849 -41.89 10.05 3.94
C ASP A 849 -42.74 11.11 3.22
N SER A 850 -42.28 12.36 3.21
CA SER A 850 -42.99 13.48 2.58
C SER A 850 -42.94 13.39 1.06
N LEU A 851 -41.82 12.91 0.50
CA LEU A 851 -41.63 12.74 -0.94
C LEU A 851 -42.41 11.52 -1.45
N ALA A 852 -42.31 10.38 -0.75
CA ALA A 852 -43.00 9.14 -1.08
C ALA A 852 -44.54 9.31 -1.05
N LYS A 853 -45.08 9.93 0.00
CA LYS A 853 -46.53 10.23 0.09
C LYS A 853 -47.01 11.14 -1.04
N HIS A 854 -46.21 12.13 -1.43
CA HIS A 854 -46.54 13.00 -2.56
C HIS A 854 -46.51 12.24 -3.90
N PHE A 855 -45.50 11.40 -4.11
CA PHE A 855 -45.37 10.56 -5.30
C PHE A 855 -46.57 9.61 -5.45
N ILE A 856 -46.90 8.83 -4.40
CA ILE A 856 -48.04 7.90 -4.40
C ILE A 856 -49.36 8.65 -4.66
N ASN A 857 -49.56 9.84 -4.06
CA ASN A 857 -50.73 10.67 -4.32
C ASN A 857 -50.82 11.14 -5.78
N VAL A 858 -49.70 11.47 -6.43
CA VAL A 858 -49.71 11.80 -7.87
C VAL A 858 -50.02 10.55 -8.71
N THR A 859 -49.32 9.43 -8.49
CA THR A 859 -49.43 8.20 -9.30
C THR A 859 -50.74 7.40 -9.10
N SER A 860 -51.51 7.73 -8.08
CA SER A 860 -52.87 7.22 -7.86
C SER A 860 -53.96 8.03 -8.57
N THR A 861 -53.64 9.22 -9.09
CA THR A 861 -54.58 10.08 -9.83
C THR A 861 -54.37 10.01 -11.34
N CYS A 862 -55.45 10.13 -12.12
CA CYS A 862 -55.41 10.01 -13.56
C CYS A 862 -55.84 11.31 -14.24
N THR A 863 -54.92 11.88 -15.04
CA THR A 863 -55.01 13.26 -15.57
C THR A 863 -55.38 13.34 -17.05
N GLY A 864 -55.77 12.22 -17.68
CA GLY A 864 -56.14 12.12 -19.10
C GLY A 864 -57.65 12.08 -19.36
N THR A 865 -58.07 12.55 -20.54
CA THR A 865 -59.47 12.49 -21.03
C THR A 865 -59.96 11.07 -21.32
N THR A 866 -59.05 10.13 -21.57
CA THR A 866 -59.32 8.69 -21.53
C THR A 866 -59.03 8.17 -20.12
N GLY A 867 -60.06 7.70 -19.42
CA GLY A 867 -59.91 7.17 -18.06
C GLY A 867 -58.91 6.01 -17.98
N CYS A 868 -58.00 6.07 -17.01
CA CYS A 868 -57.09 4.98 -16.69
C CYS A 868 -57.87 3.77 -16.13
N LYS A 869 -57.29 2.56 -16.24
CA LYS A 869 -57.85 1.32 -15.66
C LYS A 869 -57.00 0.71 -14.54
N ARG A 870 -55.75 1.16 -14.39
CA ARG A 870 -54.78 0.71 -13.38
C ARG A 870 -53.91 1.90 -12.98
N THR A 871 -53.46 1.93 -11.74
CA THR A 871 -52.62 2.99 -11.14
C THR A 871 -51.58 2.35 -10.21
N CYS A 872 -50.58 3.11 -9.78
CA CYS A 872 -49.60 2.66 -8.78
C CYS A 872 -50.15 2.55 -7.34
N ALA A 873 -51.47 2.54 -7.18
CA ALA A 873 -52.16 2.27 -5.92
C ALA A 873 -53.16 1.11 -6.12
N SER A 874 -52.88 0.23 -7.08
CA SER A 874 -53.64 -0.96 -7.35
C SER A 874 -52.69 -2.15 -7.41
N ASP A 875 -53.04 -3.23 -6.70
CA ASP A 875 -52.24 -4.45 -6.47
C ASP A 875 -51.79 -5.19 -7.75
N ASN A 876 -52.15 -4.68 -8.94
CA ASN A 876 -51.80 -5.20 -10.25
C ASN A 876 -50.51 -4.57 -10.84
N LEU A 877 -49.97 -3.51 -10.22
CA LEU A 877 -48.82 -2.75 -10.73
C LEU A 877 -47.88 -2.33 -9.60
N ASP A 878 -46.64 -2.81 -9.63
CA ASP A 878 -45.58 -2.27 -8.79
C ASP A 878 -44.95 -1.04 -9.44
N CYS A 879 -44.73 0.02 -8.67
CA CYS A 879 -44.09 1.24 -9.17
C CYS A 879 -42.84 1.60 -8.35
N TYR A 880 -41.71 1.70 -9.05
CA TYR A 880 -40.40 2.01 -8.48
C TYR A 880 -39.83 3.29 -9.10
N VAL A 881 -39.20 4.12 -8.29
CA VAL A 881 -38.35 5.21 -8.75
C VAL A 881 -36.90 4.80 -8.53
N LEU A 882 -36.17 4.60 -9.62
CA LEU A 882 -34.76 4.18 -9.61
C LEU A 882 -33.85 5.35 -9.96
N ASP A 883 -32.66 5.40 -9.35
CA ASP A 883 -31.61 6.34 -9.75
C ASP A 883 -30.75 5.81 -10.92
N ASN A 884 -29.86 6.65 -11.42
CA ASN A 884 -28.98 6.36 -12.55
C ASN A 884 -28.00 5.17 -12.36
N SER A 885 -27.97 4.55 -11.18
CA SER A 885 -27.19 3.34 -10.86
C SER A 885 -28.07 2.15 -10.48
N GLY A 886 -29.40 2.27 -10.60
CA GLY A 886 -30.35 1.20 -10.28
C GLY A 886 -30.68 1.05 -8.78
N PHE A 887 -30.39 2.05 -7.94
CA PHE A 887 -30.86 2.05 -6.55
C PHE A 887 -32.29 2.56 -6.44
N VAL A 888 -33.08 1.92 -5.58
CA VAL A 888 -34.46 2.33 -5.30
C VAL A 888 -34.49 3.58 -4.41
N ILE A 889 -35.06 4.66 -4.94
CA ILE A 889 -35.32 5.91 -4.21
C ILE A 889 -36.73 5.89 -3.60
N ILE A 890 -37.72 5.40 -4.33
CA ILE A 890 -39.11 5.25 -3.87
C ILE A 890 -39.64 3.88 -4.33
N SER A 891 -40.32 3.19 -3.43
CA SER A 891 -41.13 1.99 -3.68
C SER A 891 -42.37 2.07 -2.78
N GLU A 892 -43.36 1.21 -3.02
CA GLU A 892 -44.50 1.04 -2.12
C GLU A 892 -44.07 0.41 -0.78
N GLU A 893 -43.14 -0.55 -0.84
CA GLU A 893 -42.55 -1.14 0.37
C GLU A 893 -41.33 -0.32 0.84
N PRO A 894 -41.31 0.16 2.10
CA PRO A 894 -40.21 0.99 2.60
C PRO A 894 -38.88 0.23 2.67
N GLU A 895 -38.92 -1.09 2.86
CA GLU A 895 -37.76 -1.97 2.95
C GLU A 895 -36.89 -2.01 1.68
N HIS A 896 -37.45 -1.60 0.53
CA HIS A 896 -36.71 -1.49 -0.73
C HIS A 896 -35.84 -0.24 -0.81
N THR A 897 -36.12 0.79 0.00
CA THR A 897 -35.43 2.09 -0.09
C THR A 897 -33.92 1.95 0.19
N GLY A 898 -33.11 2.37 -0.78
CA GLY A 898 -31.64 2.27 -0.70
C GLY A 898 -31.06 0.88 -0.94
N LYS A 899 -31.85 -0.10 -1.42
CA LYS A 899 -31.36 -1.37 -1.99
C LYS A 899 -31.12 -1.23 -3.49
N PHE A 900 -30.28 -2.12 -4.03
CA PHE A 900 -30.13 -2.26 -5.48
C PHE A 900 -31.33 -3.01 -6.07
N PHE A 901 -31.90 -2.53 -7.17
CA PHE A 901 -33.12 -3.10 -7.75
C PHE A 901 -32.96 -4.57 -8.17
N GLY A 902 -31.77 -4.99 -8.62
CA GLY A 902 -31.53 -6.39 -8.99
C GLY A 902 -31.53 -7.40 -7.82
N GLN A 903 -31.36 -6.93 -6.57
CA GLN A 903 -31.54 -7.76 -5.37
C GLN A 903 -33.03 -8.05 -5.09
N ILE A 904 -33.92 -7.18 -5.59
CA ILE A 904 -35.38 -7.27 -5.48
C ILE A 904 -35.93 -8.07 -6.68
N ASP A 905 -35.64 -7.61 -7.90
CA ASP A 905 -36.06 -8.25 -9.15
C ASP A 905 -34.96 -8.19 -10.22
N GLY A 906 -34.05 -9.15 -10.17
CA GLY A 906 -32.99 -9.31 -11.16
C GLY A 906 -33.50 -9.73 -12.55
N THR A 907 -34.73 -10.25 -12.69
CA THR A 907 -35.29 -10.63 -14.00
C THR A 907 -35.68 -9.40 -14.82
N ILE A 908 -36.31 -8.42 -14.18
CA ILE A 908 -36.58 -7.12 -14.79
C ILE A 908 -35.26 -6.39 -15.04
N MET A 909 -34.32 -6.39 -14.07
CA MET A 909 -33.04 -5.70 -14.24
C MET A 909 -32.21 -6.25 -15.42
N ASP A 910 -32.13 -7.57 -15.61
CA ASP A 910 -31.51 -8.17 -16.80
C ASP A 910 -32.21 -7.71 -18.10
N SER A 911 -33.55 -7.65 -18.11
CA SER A 911 -34.30 -7.16 -19.28
C SER A 911 -33.99 -5.69 -19.58
N LEU A 912 -33.84 -4.84 -18.55
CA LEU A 912 -33.44 -3.44 -18.72
C LEU A 912 -32.01 -3.30 -19.29
N VAL A 913 -31.13 -4.28 -19.04
CA VAL A 913 -29.80 -4.34 -19.67
C VAL A 913 -29.88 -4.82 -21.12
N GLN A 914 -30.69 -5.85 -21.41
CA GLN A 914 -30.91 -6.35 -22.77
C GLN A 914 -31.53 -5.28 -23.69
N ASP A 915 -32.49 -4.51 -23.18
CA ASP A 915 -33.14 -3.39 -23.87
C ASP A 915 -32.25 -2.13 -24.00
N ARG A 916 -31.01 -2.17 -23.47
CA ARG A 916 -30.04 -1.06 -23.46
C ARG A 916 -30.56 0.20 -22.74
N ILE A 917 -31.30 0.00 -21.65
CA ILE A 917 -31.71 1.07 -20.72
C ILE A 917 -30.63 1.26 -19.66
N TYR A 918 -30.06 0.15 -19.15
CA TYR A 918 -28.83 0.14 -18.35
C TYR A 918 -27.70 -0.56 -19.10
N LYS A 919 -26.47 -0.09 -18.90
CA LYS A 919 -25.23 -0.81 -19.23
C LYS A 919 -24.76 -1.51 -17.96
N ARG A 920 -24.54 -2.83 -18.02
CA ARG A 920 -23.81 -3.59 -16.99
C ARG A 920 -22.31 -3.41 -17.23
N ILE A 921 -21.56 -3.13 -16.17
CA ILE A 921 -20.14 -2.79 -16.18
C ILE A 921 -19.47 -3.62 -15.11
N THR A 922 -18.58 -4.54 -15.50
CA THR A 922 -17.72 -5.28 -14.58
C THR A 922 -16.62 -4.36 -14.07
N VAL A 923 -16.49 -4.22 -12.75
CA VAL A 923 -15.42 -3.46 -12.10
C VAL A 923 -14.59 -4.41 -11.24
N ASP A 924 -13.29 -4.43 -11.48
CA ASP A 924 -12.33 -5.25 -10.74
C ASP A 924 -11.60 -4.38 -9.69
N ASP A 925 -11.49 -4.89 -8.46
CA ASP A 925 -10.81 -4.26 -7.33
C ASP A 925 -9.64 -5.13 -6.86
N TYR A 926 -8.47 -4.74 -7.33
CA TYR A 926 -7.19 -5.34 -6.99
C TYR A 926 -6.68 -4.92 -5.60
N GLN A 927 -7.39 -4.02 -4.91
CA GLN A 927 -7.17 -3.65 -3.52
C GLN A 927 -8.20 -4.34 -2.59
N GLY A 928 -8.71 -5.51 -2.97
CA GLY A 928 -9.62 -6.32 -2.16
C GLY A 928 -9.01 -6.88 -0.87
N ILE A 929 -9.88 -7.27 0.06
CA ILE A 929 -9.52 -7.98 1.31
C ILE A 929 -10.50 -9.13 1.54
N CYS A 930 -10.01 -10.37 1.58
CA CYS A 930 -10.80 -11.59 1.79
C CYS A 930 -10.43 -12.29 3.10
N SER A 931 -11.31 -13.15 3.59
CA SER A 931 -10.99 -14.06 4.69
C SER A 931 -10.12 -15.22 4.18
N ASN A 932 -9.23 -15.72 5.05
CA ASN A 932 -8.53 -16.98 4.84
C ASN A 932 -9.47 -18.18 4.94
N ALA A 933 -10.58 -18.08 5.70
CA ALA A 933 -11.53 -19.18 5.87
C ALA A 933 -12.30 -19.54 4.59
N ASP A 934 -12.45 -18.57 3.68
CA ASP A 934 -13.22 -18.73 2.43
C ASP A 934 -12.35 -19.14 1.23
N ASN A 935 -11.05 -19.37 1.43
CA ASN A 935 -10.12 -19.69 0.33
C ASN A 935 -10.33 -21.13 -0.21
N PRO A 936 -10.70 -21.30 -1.49
CA PRO A 936 -10.90 -22.63 -2.08
C PRO A 936 -9.62 -23.48 -2.21
N TYR A 937 -8.44 -22.83 -2.17
CA TYR A 937 -7.17 -23.42 -2.59
C TYR A 937 -6.21 -23.73 -1.44
N THR A 938 -6.38 -23.12 -0.26
CA THR A 938 -5.70 -23.61 0.94
C THR A 938 -6.46 -24.80 1.50
N ALA A 939 -5.90 -25.99 1.29
CA ALA A 939 -6.12 -27.11 2.19
C ALA A 939 -5.49 -26.80 3.56
N THR A 940 -6.13 -25.90 4.32
CA THR A 940 -5.96 -25.90 5.77
C THR A 940 -6.52 -27.21 6.29
N GLY A 941 -5.65 -28.20 6.46
CA GLY A 941 -5.95 -29.29 7.37
C GLY A 941 -6.35 -28.67 8.70
N ASP A 942 -7.50 -29.06 9.23
CA ASP A 942 -8.01 -28.54 10.49
C ASP A 942 -6.89 -28.54 11.53
N ILE A 943 -6.72 -27.42 12.23
CA ILE A 943 -5.81 -27.37 13.37
C ILE A 943 -6.37 -28.32 14.41
N ILE A 944 -5.83 -29.55 14.42
CA ILE A 944 -6.18 -30.59 15.38
C ILE A 944 -5.88 -30.01 16.75
N LYS A 945 -6.94 -29.64 17.47
CA LYS A 945 -6.86 -29.18 18.86
C LYS A 945 -6.07 -30.24 19.63
N PRO A 946 -5.03 -29.89 20.40
CA PRO A 946 -4.20 -30.86 21.10
C PRO A 946 -4.97 -31.46 22.28
N TYR A 947 -5.82 -32.44 21.97
CA TYR A 947 -6.57 -33.25 22.91
C TYR A 947 -6.50 -34.71 22.47
N CYS A 948 -5.34 -35.32 22.68
CA CYS A 948 -5.22 -36.76 22.90
C CYS A 948 -4.04 -37.10 23.83
N ASP A 949 -4.17 -38.26 24.48
CA ASP A 949 -3.12 -39.08 25.08
C ASP A 949 -2.41 -38.66 26.38
N ILE A 950 -3.23 -38.34 27.39
CA ILE A 950 -2.87 -38.57 28.81
C ILE A 950 -2.59 -40.07 29.11
N SER A 951 -3.04 -40.99 28.24
CA SER A 951 -2.82 -42.45 28.34
C SER A 951 -1.33 -42.84 28.37
N TRP A 952 -0.49 -42.19 27.56
CA TRP A 952 0.96 -42.44 27.54
C TRP A 952 1.62 -42.07 28.88
N LEU A 953 1.24 -40.92 29.46
CA LEU A 953 1.77 -40.47 30.74
C LEU A 953 1.41 -41.44 31.88
N TYR A 954 0.19 -41.97 31.86
CA TYR A 954 -0.30 -42.95 32.84
C TYR A 954 0.45 -44.28 32.74
N ASN A 955 0.61 -44.84 31.53
CA ASN A 955 1.41 -46.05 31.31
C ASN A 955 2.88 -45.85 31.71
N CYS A 956 3.48 -44.69 31.43
CA CYS A 956 4.87 -44.40 31.81
C CYS A 956 5.06 -44.40 33.34
N ILE A 957 4.13 -43.80 34.10
CA ILE A 957 4.13 -43.83 35.57
C ILE A 957 3.93 -45.24 36.12
N VAL A 958 3.04 -46.04 35.53
CA VAL A 958 2.83 -47.45 35.91
C VAL A 958 4.09 -48.28 35.65
N HIS A 959 4.75 -48.13 34.49
CA HIS A 959 6.01 -48.82 34.21
C HIS A 959 7.16 -48.40 35.14
N ILE A 960 7.26 -47.13 35.52
CA ILE A 960 8.27 -46.64 36.49
C ILE A 960 8.01 -47.21 37.90
N SER A 961 6.75 -47.31 38.32
CA SER A 961 6.40 -47.95 39.61
C SER A 961 6.65 -49.47 39.62
N ALA A 962 6.39 -50.17 38.51
CA ALA A 962 6.71 -51.59 38.36
C ALA A 962 8.23 -51.85 38.37
N ALA A 963 9.04 -50.96 37.81
CA ALA A 963 10.50 -51.04 37.84
C ALA A 963 11.11 -50.79 39.24
N TRP A 964 10.40 -50.13 40.15
CA TRP A 964 10.84 -49.97 41.55
C TRP A 964 10.49 -51.19 42.43
N LEU A 965 9.46 -51.95 42.06
CA LEU A 965 9.01 -53.15 42.80
C LEU A 965 9.79 -54.42 42.46
N SER A 966 10.63 -54.42 41.41
CA SER A 966 11.45 -55.56 40.99
C SER A 966 12.82 -55.67 41.68
N MET A 967 13.12 -54.79 42.65
CA MET A 967 14.39 -54.75 43.39
C MET A 967 14.43 -55.59 44.69
N LEU A 968 13.42 -56.44 44.94
CA LEU A 968 13.41 -57.39 46.07
C LEU A 968 13.51 -58.85 45.56
N PRO A 969 14.39 -59.70 46.15
CA PRO A 969 14.80 -60.95 45.51
C PRO A 969 14.05 -62.21 45.97
N LEU A 970 14.06 -63.23 45.10
CA LEU A 970 13.76 -64.68 45.32
C LEU A 970 12.26 -65.10 45.41
N PRO A 971 11.92 -66.37 45.09
CA PRO A 971 12.38 -67.18 43.96
C PRO A 971 11.25 -67.93 43.20
N SER A 972 11.62 -68.49 42.04
CA SER A 972 10.90 -69.45 41.16
C SER A 972 10.55 -70.82 41.80
N PRO A 973 9.83 -71.79 41.15
CA PRO A 973 9.00 -71.79 39.91
C PRO A 973 7.69 -72.65 39.99
N LEU A 974 7.10 -72.98 38.81
CA LEU A 974 6.24 -74.14 38.46
C LEU A 974 4.72 -74.11 38.76
N GLY A 975 3.96 -73.63 37.77
CA GLY A 975 3.15 -74.50 36.89
C GLY A 975 1.93 -75.25 37.45
N ALA A 976 0.73 -74.76 37.13
CA ALA A 976 -0.48 -75.58 36.94
C ALA A 976 -1.49 -74.88 36.01
N TRP A 977 -1.76 -75.46 34.85
CA TRP A 977 -3.10 -75.52 34.24
C TRP A 977 -3.76 -76.81 34.77
N PRO A 978 -5.10 -77.03 34.72
CA PRO A 978 -6.09 -76.42 33.82
C PRO A 978 -7.45 -76.06 34.49
N GLN A 979 -8.44 -75.66 33.66
CA GLN A 979 -9.88 -76.06 33.64
C GLN A 979 -10.71 -76.18 34.95
N ASP A 980 -12.02 -75.89 34.99
CA ASP A 980 -13.08 -75.69 33.99
C ASP A 980 -14.16 -74.72 34.56
N GLU A 981 -15.01 -74.14 33.71
CA GLU A 981 -16.46 -74.48 33.64
C GLU A 981 -17.21 -73.61 32.59
N TYR A 982 -17.86 -74.31 31.66
CA TYR A 982 -19.09 -74.05 30.87
C TYR A 982 -19.65 -72.61 30.71
N ASN A 983 -20.26 -72.21 29.57
CA ASN A 983 -20.90 -73.04 28.54
C ASN A 983 -20.92 -72.38 27.13
N TYR A 984 -21.31 -73.17 26.12
CA TYR A 984 -21.30 -72.89 24.67
C TYR A 984 -22.71 -72.55 24.10
N ASN A 985 -22.78 -72.19 22.80
CA ASN A 985 -23.98 -72.01 21.93
C ASN A 985 -24.91 -70.79 22.21
N GLU A 986 -25.69 -70.23 21.27
CA GLU A 986 -26.14 -70.55 19.88
C GLU A 986 -26.60 -69.19 19.23
N ASP A 987 -26.60 -68.88 17.91
CA ASP A 987 -25.83 -69.34 16.73
C ASP A 987 -26.01 -68.35 15.53
N PHE A 988 -25.60 -68.70 14.29
CA PHE A 988 -25.76 -67.94 13.02
C PHE A 988 -27.11 -68.18 12.30
N GLU A 989 -27.59 -67.24 11.47
CA GLU A 989 -28.18 -67.55 10.13
C GLU A 989 -28.33 -66.33 9.19
N GLU A 990 -28.45 -66.62 7.89
CA GLU A 990 -28.36 -65.75 6.71
C GLU A 990 -29.75 -65.30 6.18
N PRO A 991 -29.87 -64.28 5.30
CA PRO A 991 -30.43 -64.60 3.96
C PRO A 991 -30.01 -63.71 2.75
N THR A 992 -29.48 -64.35 1.71
CA THR A 992 -30.12 -64.58 0.39
C THR A 992 -30.68 -63.41 -0.48
N TYR A 993 -29.92 -63.04 -1.53
CA TYR A 993 -30.30 -62.70 -2.94
C TYR A 993 -31.35 -61.56 -3.25
N PRO A 994 -31.46 -61.01 -4.49
CA PRO A 994 -30.92 -61.54 -5.77
C PRO A 994 -30.07 -60.63 -6.67
N ASP A 995 -29.22 -61.29 -7.47
CA ASP A 995 -28.74 -60.81 -8.78
C ASP A 995 -29.88 -60.77 -9.80
N ASP A 996 -29.73 -59.95 -10.84
CA ASP A 996 -30.19 -60.32 -12.19
C ASP A 996 -29.23 -59.73 -13.24
N TYR A 997 -28.81 -60.60 -14.17
CA TYR A 997 -28.05 -60.28 -15.38
C TYR A 997 -28.87 -60.83 -16.55
N GLU A 998 -29.31 -59.97 -17.48
CA GLU A 998 -29.69 -60.40 -18.84
C GLU A 998 -28.78 -59.72 -19.88
N PRO A 999 -28.20 -60.48 -20.84
CA PRO A 999 -27.43 -59.96 -21.97
C PRO A 999 -28.24 -59.94 -23.29
N PHE A 1000 -27.60 -59.44 -24.36
CA PHE A 1000 -28.11 -59.22 -25.74
C PHE A 1000 -29.00 -57.96 -25.91
N GLU A 1001 -28.99 -57.25 -27.04
CA GLU A 1001 -28.58 -57.61 -28.41
C GLU A 1001 -27.48 -56.73 -29.05
N GLU A 1002 -26.89 -57.27 -30.13
CA GLU A 1002 -26.08 -56.57 -31.13
C GLU A 1002 -26.97 -55.67 -32.01
N ASP A 1003 -26.48 -54.50 -32.46
CA ASP A 1003 -26.20 -54.20 -33.88
C ASP A 1003 -25.98 -52.69 -34.11
N TYR A 1004 -24.77 -52.30 -34.55
CA TYR A 1004 -24.57 -51.99 -35.98
C TYR A 1004 -23.09 -51.76 -36.26
N ASN A 1005 -22.49 -52.67 -37.02
CA ASN A 1005 -21.21 -52.42 -37.69
C ASN A 1005 -21.41 -51.50 -38.89
N SER A 1006 -20.50 -50.53 -39.07
CA SER A 1006 -20.03 -50.18 -40.43
C SER A 1006 -18.55 -49.80 -40.37
N PRO A 1007 -17.63 -50.66 -40.84
CA PRO A 1007 -16.21 -50.34 -40.95
C PRO A 1007 -15.91 -49.64 -42.27
N VAL A 1008 -15.06 -48.62 -42.24
CA VAL A 1008 -14.24 -48.18 -43.38
C VAL A 1008 -12.90 -47.68 -42.83
N ASP A 1009 -11.96 -48.61 -42.66
CA ASP A 1009 -10.59 -48.60 -43.19
C ASP A 1009 -10.18 -47.35 -44.03
N ASP A 1010 -8.94 -46.86 -44.04
CA ASP A 1010 -7.77 -46.97 -43.17
C ASP A 1010 -6.75 -45.91 -43.70
N GLU A 1011 -5.56 -45.81 -43.09
CA GLU A 1011 -4.34 -45.23 -43.68
C GLU A 1011 -4.38 -43.74 -44.16
N MET A 1012 -3.86 -42.83 -43.32
CA MET A 1012 -2.45 -42.42 -43.51
C MET A 1012 -1.84 -41.73 -42.26
N GLU A 1013 -0.88 -42.44 -41.66
CA GLU A 1013 0.30 -42.03 -40.86
C GLU A 1013 0.17 -40.84 -39.88
N GLU A 1014 0.18 -41.06 -38.55
CA GLU A 1014 1.34 -41.42 -37.68
C GLU A 1014 2.45 -40.35 -37.54
N PHE A 1015 2.46 -39.66 -36.39
CA PHE A 1015 3.36 -39.91 -35.24
C PHE A 1015 3.66 -38.61 -34.47
N PHE A 1016 3.08 -38.46 -33.27
CA PHE A 1016 3.72 -37.89 -32.07
C PHE A 1016 2.78 -38.10 -30.86
N THR A 1017 2.84 -39.30 -30.29
CA THR A 1017 2.09 -39.68 -29.09
C THR A 1017 2.99 -39.65 -27.85
N THR A 1018 2.60 -38.75 -26.92
CA THR A 1018 2.36 -38.98 -25.48
C THR A 1018 3.42 -39.65 -24.59
N ALA A 1019 3.64 -39.01 -23.44
CA ALA A 1019 3.74 -39.71 -22.15
C ALA A 1019 3.07 -38.83 -21.07
N ASP A 1020 1.85 -39.20 -20.67
CA ASP A 1020 1.09 -38.52 -19.62
C ASP A 1020 1.63 -38.84 -18.22
N ILE A 1021 1.57 -37.86 -17.31
CA ILE A 1021 1.58 -38.11 -15.86
C ILE A 1021 0.49 -37.23 -15.22
N GLU A 1022 -0.30 -37.84 -14.34
CA GLU A 1022 -1.52 -37.29 -13.75
C GLU A 1022 -1.26 -36.05 -12.87
N TYR A 1023 -1.93 -34.93 -13.18
CA TYR A 1023 -2.02 -33.78 -12.28
C TYR A 1023 -3.19 -33.97 -11.30
N THR A 1024 -2.89 -34.46 -10.10
CA THR A 1024 -3.85 -34.50 -8.99
C THR A 1024 -3.99 -33.13 -8.30
N THR A 1025 -4.53 -32.14 -9.02
CA THR A 1025 -5.18 -31.00 -8.36
C THR A 1025 -6.46 -31.50 -7.67
N PRO A 1026 -6.67 -31.26 -6.36
CA PRO A 1026 -7.93 -31.63 -5.71
C PRO A 1026 -9.10 -30.90 -6.38
N THR A 1027 -10.19 -31.61 -6.61
CA THR A 1027 -11.41 -31.02 -7.17
C THR A 1027 -11.93 -29.92 -6.25
N PRO A 1028 -12.29 -28.72 -6.77
CA PRO A 1028 -12.86 -27.67 -5.95
C PRO A 1028 -14.15 -28.19 -5.30
N LYS A 1029 -14.25 -28.09 -3.97
CA LYS A 1029 -15.54 -28.28 -3.30
C LYS A 1029 -16.48 -27.19 -3.80
N HIS A 1030 -17.58 -27.57 -4.46
CA HIS A 1030 -18.64 -26.63 -4.82
C HIS A 1030 -19.23 -26.01 -3.54
N HIS A 1031 -18.77 -24.82 -3.18
CA HIS A 1031 -19.45 -23.99 -2.21
C HIS A 1031 -20.59 -23.23 -2.87
N LYS A 1032 -21.75 -23.25 -2.22
CA LYS A 1032 -22.85 -22.34 -2.56
C LYS A 1032 -22.40 -20.93 -2.17
N PRO A 1033 -22.64 -19.90 -3.00
CA PRO A 1033 -22.36 -18.53 -2.60
C PRO A 1033 -23.13 -18.21 -1.32
N TYR A 1034 -22.44 -17.61 -0.34
CA TYR A 1034 -23.06 -17.17 0.89
C TYR A 1034 -23.95 -15.95 0.59
N ILE A 1035 -25.26 -16.13 0.64
CA ILE A 1035 -26.22 -15.05 0.44
C ILE A 1035 -26.32 -14.26 1.76
N GLY A 1036 -25.54 -13.20 1.86
CA GLY A 1036 -25.55 -12.27 2.98
C GLY A 1036 -24.54 -11.14 2.75
N PRO A 1037 -24.81 -9.93 3.27
CA PRO A 1037 -23.95 -8.78 3.04
C PRO A 1037 -22.54 -9.05 3.56
N ARG A 1038 -21.54 -8.81 2.72
CA ARG A 1038 -20.14 -9.11 3.03
C ARG A 1038 -19.67 -8.30 4.24
N THR A 1039 -19.52 -8.97 5.39
CA THR A 1039 -18.87 -8.37 6.56
C THR A 1039 -17.39 -8.17 6.30
N SER A 1040 -16.80 -7.10 6.85
CA SER A 1040 -15.34 -6.94 6.82
C SER A 1040 -14.70 -8.17 7.46
N PRO A 1041 -13.75 -8.86 6.78
CA PRO A 1041 -13.10 -10.03 7.36
C PRO A 1041 -12.39 -9.64 8.67
N ASP A 1042 -12.34 -10.59 9.62
CA ASP A 1042 -11.56 -10.43 10.84
C ASP A 1042 -10.12 -10.05 10.47
N PRO A 1043 -9.60 -8.90 10.96
CA PRO A 1043 -8.25 -8.46 10.70
C PRO A 1043 -7.20 -9.57 10.82
N HIS A 1044 -7.33 -10.46 11.81
CA HIS A 1044 -6.38 -11.54 12.07
C HIS A 1044 -6.38 -12.66 11.03
N ASN A 1045 -7.45 -12.80 10.25
CA ASN A 1045 -7.62 -13.82 9.22
C ASN A 1045 -7.75 -13.22 7.81
N ALA A 1046 -7.39 -11.95 7.63
CA ALA A 1046 -7.55 -11.22 6.39
C ALA A 1046 -6.33 -11.37 5.45
N ARG A 1047 -6.60 -11.70 4.18
CA ARG A 1047 -5.62 -11.79 3.08
C ARG A 1047 -5.99 -10.90 1.89
N ARG A 1048 -5.04 -10.76 0.97
CA ARG A 1048 -5.25 -10.17 -0.36
C ARG A 1048 -6.19 -11.05 -1.17
N CYS A 1049 -6.98 -10.40 -2.02
CA CYS A 1049 -7.71 -11.03 -3.11
C CYS A 1049 -8.11 -9.98 -4.13
N ASP A 1050 -8.30 -10.43 -5.37
CA ASP A 1050 -8.94 -9.62 -6.40
C ASP A 1050 -10.45 -9.80 -6.26
N LEU A 1051 -11.18 -8.67 -6.20
CA LEU A 1051 -12.63 -8.67 -6.13
C LEU A 1051 -13.23 -8.19 -7.44
N ARG A 1052 -14.40 -8.71 -7.77
CA ARG A 1052 -15.14 -8.36 -8.98
C ARG A 1052 -16.58 -8.07 -8.63
N THR A 1053 -17.12 -6.98 -9.17
CA THR A 1053 -18.53 -6.60 -9.02
C THR A 1053 -19.12 -6.15 -10.35
N ASP A 1054 -20.40 -6.49 -10.57
CA ASP A 1054 -21.17 -6.04 -11.72
C ASP A 1054 -21.99 -4.81 -11.31
N LEU A 1055 -21.59 -3.63 -11.79
CA LEU A 1055 -22.27 -2.36 -11.53
C LEU A 1055 -23.08 -1.91 -12.74
N TYR A 1056 -24.00 -0.96 -12.53
CA TYR A 1056 -24.99 -0.57 -13.53
C TYR A 1056 -24.98 0.95 -13.75
N MET A 1057 -25.05 1.36 -15.02
CA MET A 1057 -25.07 2.75 -15.44
C MET A 1057 -26.21 3.00 -16.43
N LEU A 1058 -27.08 3.97 -16.15
CA LEU A 1058 -28.20 4.34 -17.02
C LEU A 1058 -27.71 4.92 -18.37
N GLN A 1059 -28.34 4.53 -19.48
CA GLN A 1059 -28.04 5.03 -20.83
C GLN A 1059 -29.12 6.04 -21.29
N PRO A 1060 -28.90 7.36 -21.14
CA PRO A 1060 -29.96 8.35 -21.33
C PRO A 1060 -30.37 8.57 -22.79
N GLU A 1061 -29.54 8.26 -23.79
CA GLU A 1061 -29.88 8.51 -25.20
C GLU A 1061 -31.13 7.74 -25.64
N ARG A 1062 -31.26 6.47 -25.21
CA ARG A 1062 -32.40 5.60 -25.53
C ARG A 1062 -33.71 6.12 -24.93
N LEU A 1063 -33.68 6.58 -23.68
CA LEU A 1063 -34.84 7.15 -23.00
C LEU A 1063 -35.27 8.49 -23.61
N ASN A 1064 -34.32 9.31 -24.06
CA ASN A 1064 -34.60 10.59 -24.69
C ASN A 1064 -35.21 10.43 -26.10
N GLN A 1065 -34.85 9.39 -26.84
CA GLN A 1065 -35.37 9.11 -28.20
C GLN A 1065 -36.86 8.74 -28.24
N GLY A 1066 -37.43 8.21 -27.15
CA GLY A 1066 -38.86 7.86 -27.07
C GLY A 1066 -39.81 9.07 -27.07
N GLY A 1067 -39.31 10.26 -26.71
CA GLY A 1067 -40.11 11.47 -26.49
C GLY A 1067 -40.87 11.44 -25.16
N GLN A 1068 -41.13 12.62 -24.58
CA GLN A 1068 -41.67 12.75 -23.21
C GLN A 1068 -43.01 12.03 -22.95
N ASN A 1069 -43.79 11.71 -24.00
CA ASN A 1069 -45.14 11.15 -23.89
C ASN A 1069 -45.24 9.65 -24.23
N ASN A 1070 -44.15 8.98 -24.62
CA ASN A 1070 -44.19 7.56 -24.99
C ASN A 1070 -43.14 6.75 -24.20
N PRO A 1071 -43.52 6.10 -23.09
CA PRO A 1071 -42.58 5.32 -22.29
C PRO A 1071 -42.10 4.09 -23.06
N LEU A 1072 -40.86 3.68 -22.82
CA LEU A 1072 -40.33 2.41 -23.35
C LEU A 1072 -41.08 1.26 -22.67
N LYS A 1073 -41.55 0.29 -23.46
CA LYS A 1073 -42.31 -0.87 -22.97
C LYS A 1073 -41.59 -2.14 -23.34
N GLY A 1074 -41.21 -2.92 -22.33
CA GLY A 1074 -40.64 -4.25 -22.49
C GLY A 1074 -41.64 -5.34 -22.09
N LYS A 1075 -41.30 -6.59 -22.43
CA LYS A 1075 -42.08 -7.78 -22.08
C LYS A 1075 -41.15 -8.95 -21.79
N LEU A 1076 -41.30 -9.55 -20.62
CA LEU A 1076 -40.73 -10.87 -20.32
C LEU A 1076 -41.73 -11.96 -20.72
N THR A 1077 -41.36 -12.86 -21.63
CA THR A 1077 -42.24 -13.93 -22.15
C THR A 1077 -42.03 -15.30 -21.49
N ASN A 1078 -40.94 -15.48 -20.74
CA ASN A 1078 -40.47 -16.80 -20.28
C ASN A 1078 -40.46 -16.92 -18.74
N CYS A 1079 -41.40 -16.27 -18.05
CA CYS A 1079 -41.38 -16.16 -16.58
C CYS A 1079 -41.87 -17.40 -15.81
N HIS A 1080 -42.77 -18.18 -16.40
CA HIS A 1080 -43.39 -19.35 -15.74
C HIS A 1080 -43.78 -20.41 -16.78
N VAL A 1081 -43.96 -21.66 -16.35
CA VAL A 1081 -44.33 -22.83 -17.20
C VAL A 1081 -45.67 -22.62 -17.96
N SER A 1082 -46.50 -21.68 -17.50
CA SER A 1082 -47.76 -21.27 -18.13
C SER A 1082 -47.61 -20.30 -19.31
N GLY A 1083 -46.41 -19.81 -19.61
CA GLY A 1083 -46.16 -18.87 -20.73
C GLY A 1083 -46.81 -17.49 -20.54
N CYS A 1084 -46.99 -17.02 -19.29
CA CYS A 1084 -47.51 -15.68 -19.05
C CYS A 1084 -46.47 -14.60 -19.39
N GLU A 1085 -46.94 -13.51 -20.00
CA GLU A 1085 -46.13 -12.32 -20.23
C GLU A 1085 -46.15 -11.42 -18.98
N ARG A 1086 -44.99 -10.89 -18.59
CA ARG A 1086 -44.87 -9.81 -17.61
C ARG A 1086 -44.41 -8.53 -18.31
N PRO A 1087 -45.33 -7.62 -18.69
CA PRO A 1087 -44.99 -6.34 -19.30
C PRO A 1087 -44.46 -5.36 -18.24
N PHE A 1088 -43.53 -4.50 -18.66
CA PHE A 1088 -43.06 -3.37 -17.86
C PHE A 1088 -42.95 -2.11 -18.71
N SER A 1089 -42.95 -0.95 -18.07
CA SER A 1089 -42.91 0.37 -18.69
C SER A 1089 -41.90 1.26 -17.98
N VAL A 1090 -40.99 1.88 -18.73
CA VAL A 1090 -39.92 2.74 -18.20
C VAL A 1090 -40.03 4.13 -18.79
N GLN A 1091 -39.94 5.15 -17.94
CA GLN A 1091 -39.94 6.56 -18.33
C GLN A 1091 -38.91 7.35 -17.53
N LYS A 1092 -38.09 8.16 -18.19
CA LYS A 1092 -37.20 9.09 -17.50
C LYS A 1092 -38.01 10.23 -16.85
N ILE A 1093 -37.70 10.56 -15.60
CA ILE A 1093 -38.26 11.74 -14.93
C ILE A 1093 -37.45 12.97 -15.41
N PRO A 1094 -38.07 13.95 -16.10
CA PRO A 1094 -37.35 15.06 -16.72
C PRO A 1094 -36.63 15.93 -15.66
N HIS A 1095 -35.49 16.51 -16.03
CA HIS A 1095 -34.66 17.32 -15.12
C HIS A 1095 -34.18 16.58 -13.87
N SER A 1096 -33.96 15.26 -13.98
CA SER A 1096 -33.41 14.44 -12.90
C SER A 1096 -32.57 13.27 -13.40
N ASN A 1097 -31.78 12.69 -12.49
CA ASN A 1097 -31.10 11.41 -12.69
C ASN A 1097 -32.01 10.18 -12.48
N LEU A 1098 -33.34 10.36 -12.38
CA LEU A 1098 -34.29 9.32 -11.98
C LEU A 1098 -35.09 8.76 -13.16
N ILE A 1099 -35.46 7.48 -13.04
CA ILE A 1099 -36.44 6.82 -13.91
C ILE A 1099 -37.61 6.30 -13.08
N LEU A 1100 -38.80 6.33 -13.68
CA LEU A 1100 -39.99 5.62 -13.22
C LEU A 1100 -40.07 4.28 -13.95
N LEU A 1101 -40.08 3.19 -13.17
CA LEU A 1101 -40.29 1.82 -13.63
C LEU A 1101 -41.64 1.34 -13.08
N VAL A 1102 -42.51 0.87 -13.98
CA VAL A 1102 -43.82 0.30 -13.64
C VAL A 1102 -43.87 -1.14 -14.17
N VAL A 1103 -44.16 -2.10 -13.29
CA VAL A 1103 -44.12 -3.54 -13.60
C VAL A 1103 -45.48 -4.17 -13.29
N ASP A 1104 -45.97 -5.04 -14.17
CA ASP A 1104 -47.19 -5.81 -13.93
C ASP A 1104 -46.92 -6.99 -12.96
N THR A 1105 -47.79 -7.18 -11.97
CA THR A 1105 -47.65 -8.22 -10.92
C THR A 1105 -48.37 -9.52 -11.27
N LEU A 1106 -49.18 -9.55 -12.33
CA LEU A 1106 -50.07 -10.69 -12.63
C LEU A 1106 -49.37 -11.99 -13.06
N CYS A 1107 -48.07 -11.96 -13.33
CA CYS A 1107 -47.26 -13.10 -13.73
C CYS A 1107 -46.01 -13.19 -12.83
N PRO A 1108 -46.01 -14.03 -11.77
CA PRO A 1108 -44.83 -14.21 -10.93
C PRO A 1108 -43.71 -14.93 -11.71
N CYS A 1109 -42.59 -14.25 -11.90
CA CYS A 1109 -41.36 -14.80 -12.48
C CYS A 1109 -40.51 -15.48 -11.40
N GLY A 1110 -39.68 -16.47 -11.77
CA GLY A 1110 -38.67 -16.99 -10.86
C GLY A 1110 -37.66 -15.90 -10.44
N SER A 1111 -37.38 -15.78 -9.15
CA SER A 1111 -36.54 -14.70 -8.60
C SER A 1111 -35.04 -14.94 -8.84
N LYS A 1112 -34.57 -14.54 -10.03
CA LYS A 1112 -33.12 -14.29 -10.21
C LYS A 1112 -32.75 -13.08 -9.36
N GLN A 1113 -31.84 -13.26 -8.40
CA GLN A 1113 -31.22 -12.14 -7.68
C GLN A 1113 -29.89 -11.79 -8.36
N LEU A 1114 -29.68 -10.50 -8.59
CA LEU A 1114 -28.41 -9.92 -9.04
C LEU A 1114 -27.87 -9.11 -7.87
N ASP A 1115 -26.65 -9.43 -7.44
CA ASP A 1115 -25.97 -8.71 -6.38
C ASP A 1115 -24.92 -7.75 -6.94
N ILE A 1116 -24.62 -6.71 -6.16
CA ILE A 1116 -23.56 -5.73 -6.40
C ILE A 1116 -22.44 -5.83 -5.35
N ASP A 1117 -22.64 -6.63 -4.30
CA ASP A 1117 -21.60 -6.87 -3.30
C ASP A 1117 -20.39 -7.59 -3.95
N PRO A 1118 -19.15 -7.06 -3.80
CA PRO A 1118 -17.99 -7.61 -4.51
C PRO A 1118 -17.67 -9.06 -4.14
N MET A 1119 -17.63 -9.92 -5.16
CA MET A 1119 -17.28 -11.34 -5.04
C MET A 1119 -15.77 -11.53 -5.25
N GLU A 1120 -15.17 -12.56 -4.64
CA GLU A 1120 -13.79 -12.94 -4.98
C GLU A 1120 -13.75 -13.59 -6.36
N GLU A 1121 -12.78 -13.20 -7.20
CA GLU A 1121 -12.67 -13.76 -8.54
C GLU A 1121 -12.20 -15.23 -8.48
N SER A 1122 -13.06 -16.14 -8.92
CA SER A 1122 -12.84 -17.60 -8.93
C SER A 1122 -11.88 -18.07 -10.05
N GLY A 1123 -10.74 -17.40 -10.21
CA GLY A 1123 -9.69 -17.74 -11.17
C GLY A 1123 -8.38 -18.06 -10.45
N ILE A 1124 -7.78 -19.22 -10.77
CA ILE A 1124 -6.53 -19.81 -10.22
C ILE A 1124 -5.70 -18.82 -9.38
N VAL A 1125 -6.02 -18.71 -8.08
CA VAL A 1125 -5.35 -17.79 -7.16
C VAL A 1125 -4.01 -18.41 -6.76
N GLY A 1126 -2.94 -17.97 -7.43
CA GLY A 1126 -1.58 -18.44 -7.20
C GLY A 1126 -0.59 -17.81 -8.18
N ALA A 1127 0.66 -18.25 -8.13
CA ALA A 1127 1.80 -17.71 -8.89
C ALA A 1127 1.55 -17.48 -10.39
N CYS A 1128 0.68 -18.30 -10.98
CA CYS A 1128 0.60 -18.52 -12.42
C CYS A 1128 -0.64 -17.91 -13.07
N SER A 1129 -1.42 -17.06 -12.38
CA SER A 1129 -2.57 -16.39 -12.98
C SER A 1129 -2.16 -15.56 -14.21
N THR A 1130 -3.01 -15.54 -15.24
CA THR A 1130 -2.74 -14.80 -16.49
C THR A 1130 -2.45 -13.32 -16.24
N ARG A 1131 -3.10 -12.72 -15.22
CA ARG A 1131 -2.84 -11.36 -14.76
C ARG A 1131 -1.42 -11.19 -14.21
N ARG A 1132 -0.95 -12.05 -13.30
CA ARG A 1132 0.44 -11.99 -12.78
C ARG A 1132 1.47 -12.20 -13.89
N GLN A 1133 1.20 -13.12 -14.83
CA GLN A 1133 2.07 -13.30 -16.00
C GLN A 1133 2.13 -12.05 -16.88
N SER A 1134 0.99 -11.39 -17.11
CA SER A 1134 0.95 -10.10 -17.82
C SER A 1134 1.66 -8.99 -17.05
N GLN A 1135 1.64 -8.98 -15.71
CA GLN A 1135 2.38 -8.01 -14.92
C GLN A 1135 3.90 -8.20 -15.05
N GLU A 1136 4.40 -9.44 -15.11
CA GLU A 1136 5.83 -9.70 -15.33
C GLU A 1136 6.33 -9.24 -16.70
N THR A 1137 5.46 -9.20 -17.74
CA THR A 1137 5.82 -8.68 -19.07
C THR A 1137 5.64 -7.17 -19.24
N GLN A 1138 5.10 -6.45 -18.23
CA GLN A 1138 4.94 -5.00 -18.30
C GLN A 1138 6.30 -4.27 -18.37
N LYS A 1139 6.38 -3.26 -19.25
CA LYS A 1139 7.57 -2.41 -19.41
C LYS A 1139 7.97 -1.74 -18.09
N ARG A 1140 9.28 -1.65 -17.85
CA ARG A 1140 9.94 -1.09 -16.66
C ARG A 1140 11.18 -0.32 -17.07
N ARG A 1141 11.57 0.73 -16.34
CA ARG A 1141 12.86 1.39 -16.53
C ARG A 1141 13.81 1.03 -15.39
N ARG A 1142 14.91 0.33 -15.71
CA ARG A 1142 15.99 0.05 -14.76
C ARG A 1142 16.63 1.34 -14.22
N PRO A 1143 17.18 1.35 -13.00
CA PRO A 1143 17.93 2.50 -12.46
C PRO A 1143 19.05 2.97 -13.40
N LYS A 1144 19.22 4.29 -13.54
CA LYS A 1144 20.18 4.90 -14.48
C LYS A 1144 21.65 4.48 -14.27
N LYS A 1145 21.99 4.00 -13.07
CA LYS A 1145 23.35 3.62 -12.67
C LYS A 1145 23.32 2.21 -12.10
N CYS A 1146 24.18 1.36 -12.65
CA CYS A 1146 24.56 0.08 -12.08
C CYS A 1146 26.08 0.12 -11.88
N ILE A 1147 26.55 -0.22 -10.68
CA ILE A 1147 27.97 -0.41 -10.39
C ILE A 1147 28.12 -1.81 -9.80
N ASN A 1148 28.70 -2.72 -10.57
CA ASN A 1148 28.80 -4.16 -10.28
C ASN A 1148 30.23 -4.71 -10.32
N TYR A 1149 31.17 -4.03 -10.99
CA TYR A 1149 32.55 -4.47 -11.20
C TYR A 1149 33.55 -3.35 -10.92
N HIS A 1150 34.68 -3.68 -10.29
CA HIS A 1150 35.88 -2.84 -10.20
C HIS A 1150 37.12 -3.73 -10.42
N PRO A 1151 38.12 -3.33 -11.23
CA PRO A 1151 39.24 -4.20 -11.59
C PRO A 1151 40.08 -4.63 -10.39
N GLU A 1152 40.28 -3.74 -9.41
CA GLU A 1152 41.06 -4.03 -8.19
C GLU A 1152 40.27 -4.80 -7.11
N GLU A 1153 38.97 -5.12 -7.33
CA GLU A 1153 38.16 -5.88 -6.35
C GLU A 1153 38.78 -7.26 -6.04
N ILE A 1154 39.48 -7.84 -7.00
CA ILE A 1154 40.13 -9.16 -6.90
C ILE A 1154 41.25 -9.22 -5.85
N GLU A 1155 41.76 -8.08 -5.40
CA GLU A 1155 42.81 -8.00 -4.37
C GLU A 1155 42.25 -8.05 -2.94
N ILE A 1156 40.92 -7.94 -2.76
CA ILE A 1156 40.28 -7.94 -1.44
C ILE A 1156 40.17 -9.38 -0.91
N GLN A 1157 41.09 -9.77 -0.03
CA GLN A 1157 41.12 -11.10 0.60
C GLN A 1157 40.06 -11.33 1.70
N GLN A 1158 39.22 -10.34 2.00
CA GLN A 1158 38.19 -10.45 3.05
C GLN A 1158 37.00 -11.30 2.61
N CYS A 1159 36.91 -12.52 3.13
CA CYS A 1159 35.81 -13.46 2.85
C CYS A 1159 35.50 -14.33 4.09
N GLY A 1160 34.53 -13.90 4.89
CA GLY A 1160 34.07 -14.56 6.11
C GLY A 1160 35.12 -14.68 7.23
N ARG A 1161 34.70 -14.56 8.51
CA ARG A 1161 35.59 -14.99 9.62
C ARG A 1161 35.48 -16.51 9.81
N GLY A 1162 36.28 -17.23 9.04
CA GLY A 1162 36.63 -18.61 9.33
C GLY A 1162 37.34 -18.68 10.68
N ALA A 1163 36.60 -18.90 11.76
CA ALA A 1163 37.18 -19.16 13.08
C ALA A 1163 38.05 -20.42 13.00
N HIS A 1164 39.36 -20.25 12.86
CA HIS A 1164 40.32 -21.28 13.20
C HIS A 1164 40.28 -21.44 14.72
N LEU A 1165 39.73 -22.57 15.17
CA LEU A 1165 40.08 -23.10 16.48
C LEU A 1165 41.59 -23.40 16.43
N PHE A 1166 42.40 -22.45 16.92
CA PHE A 1166 43.71 -22.80 17.45
C PHE A 1166 43.45 -23.75 18.61
N GLN A 1167 43.47 -25.06 18.33
CA GLN A 1167 43.58 -26.08 19.36
C GLN A 1167 44.86 -25.76 20.13
N SER A 1168 44.68 -25.19 21.33
CA SER A 1168 45.81 -24.93 22.20
C SER A 1168 46.41 -26.28 22.55
N ILE A 1169 47.61 -26.55 22.05
CA ILE A 1169 48.36 -27.80 22.29
C ILE A 1169 48.51 -28.03 23.81
N SER A 1170 48.44 -26.97 24.63
CA SER A 1170 48.40 -27.06 26.09
C SER A 1170 47.20 -27.82 26.67
N SER A 1171 46.00 -27.78 26.05
CA SER A 1171 44.82 -28.45 26.61
C SER A 1171 44.85 -29.97 26.35
N MET A 1172 45.33 -30.41 25.18
CA MET A 1172 45.57 -31.83 24.92
C MET A 1172 46.71 -32.39 25.78
N LEU A 1173 47.78 -31.61 25.99
CA LEU A 1173 48.84 -31.99 26.94
C LEU A 1173 48.30 -32.12 28.37
N LEU A 1174 47.47 -31.18 28.83
CA LEU A 1174 46.85 -31.25 30.16
C LEU A 1174 45.93 -32.47 30.29
N ALA A 1175 45.11 -32.75 29.26
CA ALA A 1175 44.25 -33.93 29.23
C ALA A 1175 45.05 -35.25 29.27
N HIS A 1176 46.17 -35.34 28.54
CA HIS A 1176 47.06 -36.51 28.60
C HIS A 1176 47.76 -36.66 29.96
N VAL A 1177 48.20 -35.57 30.60
CA VAL A 1177 48.77 -35.61 31.95
C VAL A 1177 47.73 -36.04 32.99
N VAL A 1178 46.49 -35.57 32.88
CA VAL A 1178 45.38 -36.00 33.76
C VAL A 1178 45.02 -37.47 33.53
N MET A 1179 44.95 -37.94 32.28
CA MET A 1179 44.75 -39.36 31.98
C MET A 1179 45.87 -40.23 32.53
N LEU A 1180 47.14 -39.83 32.38
CA LEU A 1180 48.27 -40.53 32.98
C LEU A 1180 48.15 -40.57 34.50
N ALA A 1181 47.88 -39.45 35.16
CA ALA A 1181 47.68 -39.41 36.61
C ALA A 1181 46.54 -40.33 37.07
N VAL A 1182 45.39 -40.30 36.40
CA VAL A 1182 44.22 -41.15 36.71
C VAL A 1182 44.55 -42.64 36.49
N THR A 1183 45.24 -43.01 35.40
CA THR A 1183 45.68 -44.40 35.21
C THR A 1183 46.67 -44.86 36.29
N THR A 1184 47.63 -44.02 36.71
CA THR A 1184 48.57 -44.37 37.80
C THR A 1184 47.92 -44.45 39.17
N LEU A 1185 46.79 -43.75 39.39
CA LEU A 1185 45.99 -43.88 40.60
C LEU A 1185 45.13 -45.16 40.58
N LEU A 1186 44.56 -45.52 39.43
CA LEU A 1186 43.76 -46.74 39.26
C LEU A 1186 44.59 -48.03 39.26
N THR A 1187 45.89 -47.98 38.94
CA THR A 1187 46.79 -49.14 39.06
C THR A 1187 47.37 -49.35 40.47
N ASN A 1188 47.11 -48.44 41.41
CA ASN A 1188 47.60 -48.47 42.79
C ASN A 1188 46.45 -48.53 43.83
N ALA A 1189 45.24 -48.90 43.40
CA ALA A 1189 44.04 -49.04 44.22
C ALA A 1189 43.57 -50.51 44.27
#